data_AF-A0A4V1LWW8-F1
#
_entry.id   AF-A0A4V1LWW8-F1
#
_cell.length_a   1.000
_cell.length_b   1.000
_cell.length_c   1.000
_cell.angle_alpha   90.00
_cell.angle_beta   90.00
_cell.angle_gamma   90.00
#
_symmetry.space_group_name_H-M   'P 1'
#
loop_
_entity.id
_entity.type
_entity.pdbx_description
1 polymer ?
#
loop_
_entity_poly.entity_id
_entity_poly.type
_entity_poly.pdbx_seq_one_letter_code
_entity_poly.pdbx_strand_id
1 'polypeptide(L)'
;MQKKEIKFAKHRTNGFILDFLVKSLDIYQKEDKLQKRYQEFIKEGEISAGEYYDTQNIIIEDILYKFFGTTNSDEYRYFEKLLKELLSFYSLYKLNNETLATSQKQLDFIVIINLFIPFLSHLVFDSSLKYKKELDLIVSILPDEKENSIQKLFNLLQSTFKNDISLKEKIENLLEPKEKYRDYNRAKENYNNWINGNNTPTNEHIKLLSQLAIYSDKYSEKELKVLFQCAKLIQYLYSKSKEYFGVELTSLIVKHYKMISMISLLHVSKKFDIFVNSFKARDLEQIEVYLEQYFYESADLFYMLDYFVKNLDYPNKIKDMKAYILENRNKFDILYKIDEKTFFNKIESILPIKYFDKSSGISNFSNITIQNIDKNFYEFSQESSTLYEYVEPTNEKNEESETSFLEALKKLEDKFDLEKDPYSLFMKARLYAQKREYKESAKYYLQALEHGKNSIGLSLKTVIREGLFVSAQDTRKEQLDLINAKSSFTKFYKEAYFYKLIDNLPEEINIHFLLDMKKQFDIYFKNLFPGIAESKATNITSNFAAVVTKDLENIKIDFNNPNKWIKKGLPNKITQLMYCCQMSKLGDVKKLLKANVDVNEKKGNDNCTALICSFGSTYNTSEDQVEIMKLLIPKMTTEALDAKIVKEKETAMSYAIAKGFTDIVKLMIDYNVNLNEKCTLDDISYLYYVIQLINMSTYSSMELSNFLEYAAEAVSSSKEKSNAIIKANPLINNIFEGDANFDFSKINENIRHKKIWDEFKTFISKYYSENAKNYYKIFDLLIENMENVDIKEKNTFSPLIFATKINDEYLVKRLLEKGANPDYYTGQNKRAYDYAEFNKNEELMDLLY
;
A
#
# COMPACT_ATOMS: atom_id res chain seq x y z
N MET A 1 -23.63 -36.77 -12.81
CA MET A 1 -23.64 -35.56 -11.96
C MET A 1 -23.14 -34.40 -12.81
N GLN A 2 -23.93 -33.34 -12.98
CA GLN A 2 -23.42 -32.09 -13.57
C GLN A 2 -22.36 -31.54 -12.60
N LYS A 3 -21.11 -31.38 -13.04
CA LYS A 3 -20.09 -30.66 -12.28
C LYS A 3 -20.65 -29.27 -11.99
N LYS A 4 -20.79 -28.89 -10.71
CA LYS A 4 -21.29 -27.58 -10.33
C LYS A 4 -20.24 -26.53 -10.73
N GLU A 5 -20.67 -25.51 -11.46
CA GLU A 5 -19.85 -24.38 -11.90
C GLU A 5 -19.71 -23.38 -10.73
N ILE A 6 -18.49 -23.15 -10.25
CA ILE A 6 -18.22 -22.13 -9.23
C ILE A 6 -18.02 -20.79 -9.94
N LYS A 7 -18.88 -19.79 -9.66
CA LYS A 7 -18.79 -18.46 -10.28
C LYS A 7 -18.39 -17.40 -9.26
N PHE A 8 -17.27 -16.74 -9.54
CA PHE A 8 -16.73 -15.63 -8.77
C PHE A 8 -16.82 -14.29 -9.53
N ALA A 9 -16.73 -13.19 -8.78
CA ALA A 9 -16.97 -11.81 -9.20
C ALA A 9 -16.10 -11.31 -10.37
N LYS A 10 -16.59 -10.35 -11.17
CA LYS A 10 -16.09 -10.03 -12.53
C LYS A 10 -15.39 -8.69 -12.75
N HIS A 11 -15.56 -7.67 -11.91
CA HIS A 11 -15.24 -6.28 -12.30
C HIS A 11 -13.83 -5.81 -11.90
N ARG A 12 -12.93 -5.57 -12.86
CA ARG A 12 -11.52 -5.24 -12.63
C ARG A 12 -11.29 -3.79 -12.16
N THR A 13 -12.10 -2.82 -12.56
CA THR A 13 -11.86 -1.38 -12.34
C THR A 13 -13.00 -0.72 -11.57
N ASN A 14 -12.90 0.60 -11.35
CA ASN A 14 -14.04 1.42 -10.90
C ASN A 14 -15.00 1.78 -12.06
N GLY A 15 -14.74 1.25 -13.27
CA GLY A 15 -15.47 1.52 -14.49
C GLY A 15 -16.97 1.26 -14.36
N PHE A 16 -17.39 0.25 -13.59
CA PHE A 16 -18.82 -0.01 -13.36
C PHE A 16 -19.56 1.17 -12.68
N ILE A 17 -19.04 1.68 -11.55
CA ILE A 17 -19.66 2.80 -10.82
C ILE A 17 -19.63 4.08 -11.68
N LEU A 18 -18.53 4.30 -12.39
CA LEU A 18 -18.37 5.47 -13.24
C LEU A 18 -19.22 5.40 -14.51
N ASP A 19 -19.35 4.23 -15.15
CA ASP A 19 -20.26 3.99 -16.28
C ASP A 19 -21.70 4.31 -15.91
N PHE A 20 -22.11 3.89 -14.71
CA PHE A 20 -23.42 4.20 -14.18
C PHE A 20 -23.66 5.72 -14.11
N LEU A 21 -22.74 6.47 -13.51
CA LEU A 21 -22.83 7.94 -13.37
C LEU A 21 -22.78 8.64 -14.74
N VAL A 22 -22.00 8.12 -15.66
CA VAL A 22 -21.81 8.70 -17.00
C VAL A 22 -23.06 8.54 -17.87
N LYS A 23 -23.64 7.33 -17.89
CA LYS A 23 -24.86 7.06 -18.65
C LYS A 23 -26.08 7.77 -18.08
N SER A 24 -26.17 7.92 -16.77
CA SER A 24 -27.28 8.64 -16.12
C SER A 24 -27.24 10.16 -16.35
N LEU A 25 -26.04 10.74 -16.49
CA LEU A 25 -25.84 12.19 -16.65
C LEU A 25 -25.65 12.63 -18.11
N ASP A 26 -25.80 11.74 -19.10
CA ASP A 26 -25.53 12.00 -20.52
C ASP A 26 -24.15 12.66 -20.74
N ILE A 27 -23.11 12.08 -20.13
CA ILE A 27 -21.73 12.54 -20.30
C ILE A 27 -21.16 11.86 -21.55
N TYR A 28 -21.00 12.65 -22.61
CA TYR A 28 -20.42 12.21 -23.88
C TYR A 28 -19.20 13.05 -24.22
N GLN A 29 -18.07 12.37 -24.44
CA GLN A 29 -16.84 13.00 -24.93
C GLN A 29 -16.95 13.25 -26.44
N LYS A 30 -16.61 14.47 -26.89
CA LYS A 30 -16.72 14.88 -28.30
C LYS A 30 -15.57 14.40 -29.17
N GLU A 31 -14.44 14.00 -28.58
CA GLU A 31 -13.28 13.49 -29.32
C GLU A 31 -13.31 11.96 -29.42
N ASP A 32 -13.30 11.43 -30.65
CA ASP A 32 -13.38 9.99 -30.93
C ASP A 32 -12.31 9.15 -30.19
N LYS A 33 -11.10 9.70 -30.03
CA LYS A 33 -9.99 9.03 -29.33
C LYS A 33 -10.25 8.94 -27.82
N LEU A 34 -10.72 10.01 -27.20
CA LEU A 34 -11.09 10.01 -25.78
C LEU A 34 -12.31 9.12 -25.55
N GLN A 35 -13.28 9.12 -26.47
CA GLN A 35 -14.47 8.27 -26.39
C GLN A 35 -14.12 6.78 -26.45
N LYS A 36 -13.19 6.36 -27.33
CA LYS A 36 -12.73 4.97 -27.39
C LYS A 36 -12.06 4.54 -26.09
N ARG A 37 -11.16 5.37 -25.54
CA ARG A 37 -10.46 5.13 -24.27
C ARG A 37 -11.43 5.06 -23.08
N TYR A 38 -12.42 5.94 -23.07
CA TYR A 38 -13.51 5.94 -22.08
C TYR A 38 -14.34 4.64 -22.15
N GLN A 39 -14.65 4.19 -23.36
CA GLN A 39 -15.37 2.93 -23.58
C GLN A 39 -14.55 1.71 -23.17
N GLU A 40 -13.24 1.72 -23.41
CA GLU A 40 -12.33 0.68 -22.92
C GLU A 40 -12.25 0.67 -21.38
N PHE A 41 -12.24 1.85 -20.74
CA PHE A 41 -12.26 2.02 -19.28
C PHE A 41 -13.53 1.48 -18.65
N ILE A 42 -14.68 1.80 -19.24
CA ILE A 42 -15.99 1.27 -18.83
C ILE A 42 -16.10 -0.24 -19.04
N LYS A 43 -15.53 -0.77 -20.14
CA LYS A 43 -15.63 -2.18 -20.53
C LYS A 43 -14.55 -3.07 -19.92
N GLU A 44 -13.78 -2.59 -18.95
CA GLU A 44 -12.71 -3.36 -18.29
C GLU A 44 -11.61 -3.83 -19.25
N GLY A 45 -11.34 -3.05 -20.30
CA GLY A 45 -10.33 -3.34 -21.32
C GLY A 45 -8.89 -3.34 -20.77
N GLU A 46 -7.93 -3.77 -21.60
CA GLU A 46 -6.51 -3.64 -21.27
C GLU A 46 -6.08 -2.16 -21.35
N ILE A 47 -5.98 -1.51 -20.19
CA ILE A 47 -5.58 -0.11 -20.05
C ILE A 47 -4.37 -0.02 -19.13
N SER A 48 -3.39 0.83 -19.44
CA SER A 48 -2.26 1.05 -18.52
C SER A 48 -2.72 1.81 -17.28
N ALA A 49 -2.07 1.64 -16.13
CA ALA A 49 -2.60 2.30 -14.92
C ALA A 49 -2.41 3.83 -14.90
N GLY A 50 -1.42 4.37 -15.62
CA GLY A 50 -1.36 5.83 -15.86
C GLY A 50 -2.59 6.28 -16.64
N GLU A 51 -2.92 5.56 -17.72
CA GLU A 51 -4.10 5.87 -18.50
C GLU A 51 -5.41 5.72 -17.72
N TYR A 52 -5.46 4.75 -16.81
CA TYR A 52 -6.58 4.51 -15.90
C TYR A 52 -6.84 5.72 -14.99
N TYR A 53 -5.82 6.22 -14.27
CA TYR A 53 -6.00 7.34 -13.34
C TYR A 53 -6.33 8.65 -14.05
N ASP A 54 -5.69 8.91 -15.19
CA ASP A 54 -6.02 10.07 -16.03
C ASP A 54 -7.47 10.02 -16.49
N THR A 55 -7.90 8.86 -17.02
CA THR A 55 -9.27 8.68 -17.47
C THR A 55 -10.22 8.87 -16.29
N GLN A 56 -9.99 8.21 -15.15
CA GLN A 56 -10.80 8.35 -13.94
C GLN A 56 -10.97 9.81 -13.51
N ASN A 57 -9.88 10.60 -13.50
CA ASN A 57 -9.92 12.00 -13.12
C ASN A 57 -10.75 12.85 -14.10
N ILE A 58 -10.62 12.61 -15.40
CA ILE A 58 -11.45 13.28 -16.43
C ILE A 58 -12.93 12.96 -16.21
N ILE A 59 -13.28 11.70 -15.94
CA ILE A 59 -14.66 11.31 -15.64
C ILE A 59 -15.21 12.05 -14.41
N ILE A 60 -14.40 12.13 -13.34
CA ILE A 60 -14.79 12.81 -12.10
C ILE A 60 -15.05 14.30 -12.38
N GLU A 61 -14.17 14.96 -13.11
CA GLU A 61 -14.34 16.37 -13.50
C GLU A 61 -15.62 16.57 -14.32
N ASP A 62 -15.86 15.72 -15.33
CA ASP A 62 -17.07 15.79 -16.16
C ASP A 62 -18.35 15.64 -15.31
N ILE A 63 -18.37 14.68 -14.38
CA ILE A 63 -19.50 14.44 -13.48
C ILE A 63 -19.76 15.68 -12.63
N LEU A 64 -18.74 16.18 -11.93
CA LEU A 64 -18.89 17.28 -10.99
C LEU A 64 -19.23 18.59 -11.70
N TYR A 65 -18.71 18.82 -12.90
CA TYR A 65 -19.05 19.98 -13.71
C TYR A 65 -20.55 20.02 -14.08
N LYS A 66 -21.23 18.86 -14.21
CA LYS A 66 -22.69 18.84 -14.43
C LYS A 66 -23.46 19.42 -13.24
N PHE A 67 -23.01 19.15 -12.03
CA PHE A 67 -23.63 19.65 -10.80
C PHE A 67 -23.28 21.11 -10.53
N PHE A 68 -21.99 21.45 -10.51
CA PHE A 68 -21.53 22.75 -10.04
C PHE A 68 -21.38 23.79 -11.14
N GLY A 69 -21.15 23.38 -12.39
CA GLY A 69 -20.91 24.28 -13.53
C GLY A 69 -19.61 25.09 -13.45
N THR A 70 -18.77 24.81 -12.45
CA THR A 70 -17.47 25.45 -12.21
C THR A 70 -16.59 24.48 -11.41
N THR A 71 -15.28 24.57 -11.62
CA THR A 71 -14.26 23.85 -10.84
C THR A 71 -13.72 24.67 -9.67
N ASN A 72 -14.10 25.95 -9.58
CA ASN A 72 -13.55 26.93 -8.64
C ASN A 72 -14.40 27.17 -7.39
N SER A 73 -15.28 26.24 -7.00
CA SER A 73 -16.07 26.35 -5.77
C SER A 73 -15.56 25.42 -4.67
N ASP A 74 -15.74 25.81 -3.41
CA ASP A 74 -15.36 24.97 -2.27
C ASP A 74 -16.18 23.67 -2.25
N GLU A 75 -17.45 23.71 -2.68
CA GLU A 75 -18.27 22.50 -2.80
C GLU A 75 -17.73 21.55 -3.88
N TYR A 76 -17.33 22.09 -5.05
CA TYR A 76 -16.70 21.28 -6.10
C TYR A 76 -15.46 20.56 -5.57
N ARG A 77 -14.56 21.30 -4.90
CA ARG A 77 -13.30 20.74 -4.37
C ARG A 77 -13.56 19.68 -3.29
N TYR A 78 -14.57 19.89 -2.46
CA TYR A 78 -14.99 18.92 -1.46
C TYR A 78 -15.52 17.63 -2.12
N PHE A 79 -16.43 17.73 -3.09
CA PHE A 79 -17.00 16.56 -3.76
C PHE A 79 -16.00 15.85 -4.69
N GLU A 80 -15.04 16.57 -5.26
CA GLU A 80 -13.93 15.98 -5.99
C GLU A 80 -13.08 15.08 -5.10
N LYS A 81 -12.71 15.58 -3.91
CA LYS A 81 -12.01 14.78 -2.91
C LYS A 81 -12.87 13.61 -2.45
N LEU A 82 -14.13 13.83 -2.12
CA LEU A 82 -15.04 12.79 -1.66
C LEU A 82 -15.24 11.68 -2.68
N LEU A 83 -15.44 12.00 -3.96
CA LEU A 83 -15.58 11.01 -5.02
C LEU A 83 -14.27 10.24 -5.24
N LYS A 84 -13.11 10.91 -5.22
CA LYS A 84 -11.80 10.24 -5.27
C LYS A 84 -11.62 9.26 -4.10
N GLU A 85 -12.02 9.66 -2.90
CA GLU A 85 -11.94 8.81 -1.71
C GLU A 85 -12.93 7.65 -1.74
N LEU A 86 -14.16 7.86 -2.21
CA LEU A 86 -15.15 6.81 -2.43
C LEU A 86 -14.62 5.75 -3.40
N LEU A 87 -13.99 6.17 -4.50
CA LEU A 87 -13.41 5.26 -5.49
C LEU A 87 -12.18 4.52 -4.94
N SER A 88 -11.37 5.20 -4.13
CA SER A 88 -10.25 4.59 -3.39
C SER A 88 -10.74 3.52 -2.42
N PHE A 89 -11.75 3.87 -1.61
CA PHE A 89 -12.41 2.97 -0.70
C PHE A 89 -13.04 1.79 -1.41
N TYR A 90 -13.77 2.01 -2.51
CA TYR A 90 -14.35 0.93 -3.31
C TYR A 90 -13.27 -0.04 -3.84
N SER A 91 -12.11 0.50 -4.23
CA SER A 91 -10.96 -0.29 -4.65
C SER A 91 -10.39 -1.12 -3.49
N LEU A 92 -10.27 -0.52 -2.30
CA LEU A 92 -9.87 -1.25 -1.08
C LEU A 92 -10.92 -2.28 -0.65
N TYR A 93 -12.20 -1.97 -0.78
CA TYR A 93 -13.30 -2.87 -0.43
C TYR A 93 -13.24 -4.12 -1.30
N LYS A 94 -13.10 -3.95 -2.61
CA LYS A 94 -12.89 -5.05 -3.56
C LYS A 94 -11.64 -5.90 -3.25
N LEU A 95 -10.56 -5.27 -2.78
CA LEU A 95 -9.30 -5.93 -2.45
C LEU A 95 -9.31 -6.68 -1.12
N ASN A 96 -10.02 -6.18 -0.11
CA ASN A 96 -9.92 -6.68 1.26
C ASN A 96 -11.20 -7.41 1.71
N ASN A 97 -12.27 -7.41 0.89
CA ASN A 97 -13.50 -8.15 1.15
C ASN A 97 -13.58 -9.40 0.26
N GLU A 98 -13.28 -10.57 0.82
CA GLU A 98 -13.35 -11.85 0.11
C GLU A 98 -14.81 -12.28 -0.09
N THR A 99 -15.15 -12.66 -1.32
CA THR A 99 -16.51 -13.02 -1.71
C THR A 99 -16.54 -14.52 -1.99
N LEU A 100 -16.48 -15.30 -0.92
CA LEU A 100 -16.25 -16.74 -0.97
C LEU A 100 -17.40 -17.53 -1.62
N ALA A 101 -18.66 -17.20 -1.30
CA ALA A 101 -19.85 -17.84 -1.86
C ALA A 101 -20.86 -16.85 -2.47
N THR A 102 -20.50 -15.56 -2.47
CA THR A 102 -21.39 -14.46 -2.85
C THR A 102 -21.43 -14.33 -4.37
N SER A 103 -22.63 -14.37 -4.95
CA SER A 103 -22.82 -14.10 -6.37
C SER A 103 -22.53 -12.63 -6.70
N GLN A 104 -22.16 -12.34 -7.95
CA GLN A 104 -22.00 -10.96 -8.42
C GLN A 104 -23.26 -10.13 -8.18
N LYS A 105 -24.45 -10.72 -8.33
CA LYS A 105 -25.73 -10.05 -8.13
C LYS A 105 -25.92 -9.64 -6.66
N GLN A 106 -25.53 -10.48 -5.70
CA GLN A 106 -25.55 -10.13 -4.28
C GLN A 106 -24.56 -8.99 -3.97
N LEU A 107 -23.35 -9.05 -4.53
CA LEU A 107 -22.33 -8.02 -4.32
C LEU A 107 -22.76 -6.66 -4.88
N ASP A 108 -23.30 -6.64 -6.10
CA ASP A 108 -23.80 -5.43 -6.73
C ASP A 108 -24.93 -4.82 -5.90
N PHE A 109 -25.81 -5.66 -5.36
CA PHE A 109 -26.85 -5.21 -4.44
C PHE A 109 -26.26 -4.55 -3.18
N ILE A 110 -25.30 -5.22 -2.51
CA ILE A 110 -24.63 -4.71 -1.30
C ILE A 110 -23.92 -3.37 -1.58
N VAL A 111 -23.20 -3.28 -2.71
CA VAL A 111 -22.49 -2.05 -3.11
C VAL A 111 -23.47 -0.91 -3.38
N ILE A 112 -24.62 -1.20 -4.02
CA ILE A 112 -25.65 -0.19 -4.26
C ILE A 112 -26.18 0.37 -2.93
N ILE A 113 -26.54 -0.50 -1.98
CA ILE A 113 -27.21 -0.08 -0.75
C ILE A 113 -26.27 0.59 0.27
N ASN A 114 -25.00 0.19 0.33
CA ASN A 114 -24.05 0.63 1.35
C ASN A 114 -23.08 1.71 0.87
N LEU A 115 -22.88 1.87 -0.44
CA LEU A 115 -21.91 2.82 -0.99
C LEU A 115 -22.56 3.81 -1.97
N PHE A 116 -23.28 3.30 -2.96
CA PHE A 116 -23.80 4.14 -4.04
C PHE A 116 -24.96 5.04 -3.58
N ILE A 117 -25.95 4.47 -2.89
CA ILE A 117 -27.11 5.22 -2.39
C ILE A 117 -26.70 6.26 -1.33
N PRO A 118 -25.86 5.95 -0.33
CA PRO A 118 -25.35 6.97 0.61
C PRO A 118 -24.58 8.10 -0.08
N PHE A 119 -23.71 7.79 -1.04
CA PHE A 119 -23.00 8.81 -1.81
C PHE A 119 -23.97 9.71 -2.59
N LEU A 120 -24.90 9.11 -3.34
CA LEU A 120 -25.87 9.86 -4.14
C LEU A 120 -26.74 10.73 -3.23
N SER A 121 -27.23 10.18 -2.11
CA SER A 121 -27.97 10.92 -1.09
C SER A 121 -27.19 12.14 -0.60
N HIS A 122 -25.93 11.96 -0.18
CA HIS A 122 -25.10 13.05 0.32
C HIS A 122 -24.79 14.11 -0.73
N LEU A 123 -24.55 13.71 -1.98
CA LEU A 123 -24.38 14.62 -3.11
C LEU A 123 -25.58 15.56 -3.27
N VAL A 124 -26.79 15.10 -2.94
CA VAL A 124 -28.01 15.93 -3.02
C VAL A 124 -28.25 16.76 -1.75
N PHE A 125 -28.04 16.21 -0.55
CA PHE A 125 -28.41 16.85 0.72
C PHE A 125 -27.33 17.74 1.36
N ASP A 126 -26.12 17.83 0.79
CA ASP A 126 -25.10 18.78 1.26
C ASP A 126 -25.44 20.22 0.80
N SER A 127 -24.62 21.21 1.20
CA SER A 127 -24.66 22.67 1.03
C SER A 127 -25.15 23.26 -0.30
N SER A 128 -25.40 22.44 -1.32
CA SER A 128 -26.04 22.80 -2.59
C SER A 128 -27.56 23.00 -2.49
N LEU A 129 -28.23 22.37 -1.52
CA LEU A 129 -29.61 22.66 -1.14
C LEU A 129 -29.60 23.27 0.28
N LYS A 130 -30.01 24.54 0.41
CA LYS A 130 -30.20 25.17 1.72
C LYS A 130 -31.69 25.02 2.03
N TYR A 131 -32.13 24.20 3.00
CA TYR A 131 -33.31 24.32 3.90
C TYR A 131 -34.04 22.99 4.24
N LYS A 132 -34.60 22.89 5.46
CA LYS A 132 -35.40 21.78 6.07
C LYS A 132 -36.55 21.15 5.23
N LYS A 133 -36.87 21.63 4.03
CA LYS A 133 -37.97 21.15 3.15
C LYS A 133 -37.54 20.07 2.14
N GLU A 134 -36.28 19.63 2.19
CA GLU A 134 -35.63 18.76 1.20
C GLU A 134 -36.04 17.27 1.29
N LEU A 135 -36.54 16.79 2.43
CA LEU A 135 -36.96 15.38 2.55
C LEU A 135 -38.15 15.06 1.65
N ASP A 136 -39.24 15.84 1.80
CA ASP A 136 -40.46 15.66 1.03
C ASP A 136 -40.18 15.85 -0.46
N LEU A 137 -39.21 16.70 -0.80
CA LEU A 137 -38.75 16.96 -2.16
C LEU A 137 -38.17 15.71 -2.81
N ILE A 138 -37.13 15.10 -2.24
CA ILE A 138 -36.50 13.93 -2.84
C ILE A 138 -37.43 12.73 -2.80
N VAL A 139 -38.16 12.53 -1.70
CA VAL A 139 -39.15 11.46 -1.58
C VAL A 139 -40.25 11.61 -2.62
N SER A 140 -40.66 12.85 -2.95
CA SER A 140 -41.70 13.10 -3.95
C SER A 140 -41.26 12.77 -5.37
N ILE A 141 -39.96 12.77 -5.67
CA ILE A 141 -39.43 12.46 -7.01
C ILE A 141 -38.94 11.02 -7.16
N LEU A 142 -39.07 10.17 -6.13
CA LEU A 142 -38.68 8.76 -6.24
C LEU A 142 -39.59 8.02 -7.23
N PRO A 143 -39.04 7.27 -8.19
CA PRO A 143 -39.80 6.63 -9.24
C PRO A 143 -40.57 5.41 -8.72
N ASP A 144 -41.66 5.10 -9.40
CA ASP A 144 -42.40 3.84 -9.22
C ASP A 144 -42.81 3.26 -10.58
N GLU A 145 -43.68 2.25 -10.59
CA GLU A 145 -44.11 1.60 -11.83
C GLU A 145 -44.97 2.48 -12.74
N LYS A 146 -45.62 3.51 -12.19
CA LYS A 146 -46.55 4.39 -12.91
C LYS A 146 -45.87 5.66 -13.39
N GLU A 147 -45.05 6.26 -12.54
CA GLU A 147 -44.43 7.56 -12.81
C GLU A 147 -42.92 7.53 -12.57
N ASN A 148 -42.19 8.05 -13.54
CA ASN A 148 -40.76 8.20 -13.49
C ASN A 148 -40.35 9.46 -12.70
N SER A 149 -39.06 9.55 -12.33
CA SER A 149 -38.56 10.63 -11.45
C SER A 149 -38.71 12.03 -12.07
N ILE A 150 -38.61 12.13 -13.40
CA ILE A 150 -38.74 13.39 -14.14
C ILE A 150 -40.20 13.86 -14.18
N GLN A 151 -41.14 12.95 -14.40
CA GLN A 151 -42.58 13.25 -14.36
C GLN A 151 -42.97 13.78 -12.99
N LYS A 152 -42.51 13.10 -11.93
CA LYS A 152 -42.76 13.52 -10.55
C LYS A 152 -42.13 14.87 -10.23
N LEU A 153 -40.93 15.15 -10.74
CA LEU A 153 -40.30 16.46 -10.60
C LEU A 153 -41.12 17.57 -11.29
N PHE A 154 -41.65 17.33 -12.50
CA PHE A 154 -42.51 18.33 -13.15
C PHE A 154 -43.82 18.57 -12.39
N ASN A 155 -44.46 17.51 -11.88
CA ASN A 155 -45.66 17.63 -11.04
C ASN A 155 -45.36 18.46 -9.78
N LEU A 156 -44.23 18.21 -9.15
CA LEU A 156 -43.74 18.97 -8.00
C LEU A 156 -43.50 20.43 -8.36
N LEU A 157 -42.84 20.73 -9.48
CA LEU A 157 -42.58 22.11 -9.92
C LEU A 157 -43.88 22.88 -10.18
N GLN A 158 -44.85 22.27 -10.87
CA GLN A 158 -46.16 22.87 -11.10
C GLN A 158 -46.86 23.23 -9.77
N SER A 159 -46.71 22.42 -8.72
CA SER A 159 -47.27 22.71 -7.39
C SER A 159 -46.60 23.89 -6.67
N THR A 160 -45.43 24.33 -7.15
CA THR A 160 -44.71 25.48 -6.59
C THR A 160 -45.00 26.79 -7.33
N PHE A 161 -45.64 26.72 -8.48
CA PHE A 161 -46.00 27.91 -9.25
C PHE A 161 -47.28 28.53 -8.67
N LYS A 162 -47.47 29.84 -8.89
CA LYS A 162 -48.76 30.48 -8.59
C LYS A 162 -49.87 29.83 -9.42
N ASN A 163 -51.08 29.72 -8.87
CA ASN A 163 -52.21 28.95 -9.45
C ASN A 163 -52.51 29.25 -10.93
N ASP A 164 -52.17 30.45 -11.42
CA ASP A 164 -52.47 30.89 -12.79
C ASP A 164 -51.32 30.63 -13.79
N ILE A 165 -50.19 30.06 -13.35
CA ILE A 165 -49.02 29.82 -14.20
C ILE A 165 -48.97 28.36 -14.64
N SER A 166 -49.13 28.15 -15.95
CA SER A 166 -49.00 26.83 -16.60
C SER A 166 -47.53 26.47 -16.83
N LEU A 167 -47.05 25.40 -16.20
CA LEU A 167 -45.69 24.86 -16.41
C LEU A 167 -45.45 24.49 -17.88
N LYS A 168 -46.46 23.88 -18.52
CA LYS A 168 -46.41 23.52 -19.94
C LYS A 168 -46.11 24.73 -20.82
N GLU A 169 -46.84 25.82 -20.62
CA GLU A 169 -46.68 27.04 -21.41
C GLU A 169 -45.29 27.64 -21.19
N LYS A 170 -44.77 27.62 -19.95
CA LYS A 170 -43.43 28.16 -19.66
C LYS A 170 -42.31 27.30 -20.23
N ILE A 171 -42.46 25.98 -20.23
CA ILE A 171 -41.48 25.08 -20.87
C ILE A 171 -41.49 25.26 -22.39
N GLU A 172 -42.67 25.29 -23.02
CA GLU A 172 -42.78 25.52 -24.47
C GLU A 172 -42.08 26.83 -24.85
N ASN A 173 -42.35 27.93 -24.13
CA ASN A 173 -41.69 29.22 -24.35
C ASN A 173 -40.16 29.21 -24.12
N LEU A 174 -39.67 28.47 -23.13
CA LEU A 174 -38.22 28.38 -22.85
C LEU A 174 -37.47 27.57 -23.92
N LEU A 175 -38.14 26.60 -24.52
CA LEU A 175 -37.57 25.73 -25.55
C LEU A 175 -37.72 26.30 -26.97
N GLU A 176 -38.49 27.37 -27.15
CA GLU A 176 -38.58 28.10 -28.41
C GLU A 176 -37.30 28.91 -28.71
N PRO A 177 -36.57 28.64 -29.81
CA PRO A 177 -35.40 29.44 -30.16
C PRO A 177 -35.81 30.87 -30.52
N LYS A 178 -35.13 31.86 -29.92
CA LYS A 178 -35.39 33.31 -30.15
C LYS A 178 -35.13 33.78 -31.59
N GLU A 179 -34.53 32.96 -32.44
CA GLU A 179 -34.28 33.28 -33.85
C GLU A 179 -34.83 32.16 -34.78
N LYS A 180 -35.92 32.51 -35.49
CA LYS A 180 -36.65 31.78 -36.54
C LYS A 180 -37.51 30.57 -36.12
N TYR A 181 -38.82 30.78 -36.27
CA TYR A 181 -39.96 29.84 -36.31
C TYR A 181 -39.72 28.48 -37.03
N ARG A 182 -38.88 27.58 -36.51
CA ARG A 182 -38.75 26.22 -37.08
C ARG A 182 -38.87 25.05 -36.12
N ASP A 183 -38.96 25.24 -34.81
CA ASP A 183 -38.94 24.09 -33.87
C ASP A 183 -40.02 24.07 -32.77
N TYR A 184 -41.13 24.84 -32.88
CA TYR A 184 -42.25 24.79 -31.92
C TYR A 184 -42.80 23.36 -31.72
N ASN A 185 -42.94 22.61 -32.82
CA ASN A 185 -43.40 21.22 -32.77
C ASN A 185 -42.45 20.33 -31.98
N ARG A 186 -41.14 20.58 -32.06
CA ARG A 186 -40.11 19.81 -31.36
C ARG A 186 -40.06 20.13 -29.87
N ALA A 187 -40.25 21.39 -29.48
CA ALA A 187 -40.38 21.79 -28.07
C ALA A 187 -41.59 21.10 -27.40
N LYS A 188 -42.74 21.12 -28.08
CA LYS A 188 -43.97 20.47 -27.63
C LYS A 188 -43.84 18.94 -27.59
N GLU A 189 -43.20 18.36 -28.60
CA GLU A 189 -42.88 16.93 -28.64
C GLU A 189 -41.94 16.51 -27.49
N ASN A 190 -40.88 17.28 -27.24
CA ASN A 190 -39.97 17.06 -26.11
C ASN A 190 -40.70 17.13 -24.77
N TYR A 191 -41.51 18.18 -24.54
CA TYR A 191 -42.31 18.31 -23.31
C TYR A 191 -43.26 17.12 -23.13
N ASN A 192 -44.02 16.77 -24.18
CA ASN A 192 -44.95 15.64 -24.14
C ASN A 192 -44.21 14.32 -23.86
N ASN A 193 -43.03 14.13 -24.46
CA ASN A 193 -42.23 12.93 -24.21
C ASN A 193 -41.72 12.87 -22.77
N TRP A 194 -41.36 13.99 -22.14
CA TRP A 194 -40.95 14.00 -20.74
C TRP A 194 -42.12 13.76 -19.77
N ILE A 195 -43.26 14.43 -19.97
CA ILE A 195 -44.41 14.31 -19.06
C ILE A 195 -45.13 12.96 -19.19
N ASN A 196 -45.03 12.31 -20.36
CA ASN A 196 -45.52 10.94 -20.57
C ASN A 196 -44.48 9.87 -20.19
N GLY A 197 -43.26 10.29 -19.84
CA GLY A 197 -42.19 9.39 -19.41
C GLY A 197 -41.51 8.60 -20.53
N ASN A 198 -41.68 9.02 -21.80
CA ASN A 198 -41.08 8.38 -22.97
C ASN A 198 -39.56 8.62 -23.07
N ASN A 199 -39.06 9.75 -22.59
CA ASN A 199 -37.64 10.09 -22.55
C ASN A 199 -37.32 11.06 -21.39
N THR A 200 -36.04 11.40 -21.20
CA THR A 200 -35.59 12.36 -20.18
C THR A 200 -34.93 13.60 -20.84
N PRO A 201 -34.94 14.77 -20.16
CA PRO A 201 -34.29 15.97 -20.67
C PRO A 201 -32.77 15.80 -20.83
N THR A 202 -32.23 16.22 -21.97
CA THR A 202 -30.76 16.32 -22.18
C THR A 202 -30.17 17.45 -21.34
N ASN A 203 -28.84 17.49 -21.22
CA ASN A 203 -28.15 18.54 -20.48
C ASN A 203 -28.41 19.96 -21.01
N GLU A 204 -28.57 20.13 -22.32
CA GLU A 204 -28.93 21.43 -22.91
C GLU A 204 -30.34 21.85 -22.49
N HIS A 205 -31.29 20.90 -22.48
CA HIS A 205 -32.63 21.15 -21.97
C HIS A 205 -32.62 21.52 -20.49
N ILE A 206 -31.84 20.84 -19.65
CA ILE A 206 -31.77 21.15 -18.20
C ILE A 206 -31.31 22.59 -17.95
N LYS A 207 -30.38 23.11 -18.75
CA LYS A 207 -29.92 24.51 -18.65
C LYS A 207 -31.03 25.52 -18.98
N LEU A 208 -31.96 25.16 -19.85
CA LEU A 208 -33.14 25.98 -20.15
C LEU A 208 -34.20 25.81 -19.06
N LEU A 209 -34.48 24.57 -18.65
CA LEU A 209 -35.46 24.23 -17.62
C LEU A 209 -35.09 24.80 -16.24
N SER A 210 -33.82 25.00 -15.92
CA SER A 210 -33.41 25.63 -14.66
C SER A 210 -33.90 27.08 -14.53
N GLN A 211 -34.13 27.77 -15.66
CA GLN A 211 -34.68 29.14 -15.67
C GLN A 211 -36.14 29.19 -15.19
N LEU A 212 -36.82 28.05 -15.09
CA LEU A 212 -38.16 27.97 -14.48
C LEU A 212 -38.17 28.42 -13.01
N ALA A 213 -37.01 28.51 -12.36
CA ALA A 213 -36.83 29.05 -11.03
C ALA A 213 -37.46 30.45 -10.87
N ILE A 214 -37.49 31.27 -11.92
CA ILE A 214 -38.11 32.61 -11.87
C ILE A 214 -39.63 32.57 -11.57
N TYR A 215 -40.28 31.42 -11.82
CA TYR A 215 -41.72 31.23 -11.60
C TYR A 215 -42.04 30.50 -10.29
N SER A 216 -41.02 30.08 -9.54
CA SER A 216 -41.14 29.40 -8.26
C SER A 216 -40.54 30.27 -7.16
N ASP A 217 -41.21 30.39 -6.02
CA ASP A 217 -40.64 31.01 -4.82
C ASP A 217 -39.82 30.03 -3.98
N LYS A 218 -39.75 28.75 -4.40
CA LYS A 218 -39.13 27.67 -3.62
C LYS A 218 -37.71 27.33 -4.03
N TYR A 219 -37.32 27.55 -5.29
CA TYR A 219 -36.04 27.07 -5.83
C TYR A 219 -35.31 28.14 -6.62
N SER A 220 -34.00 28.23 -6.42
CA SER A 220 -33.09 28.95 -7.30
C SER A 220 -32.77 28.17 -8.58
N GLU A 221 -32.23 28.85 -9.58
CA GLU A 221 -31.81 28.22 -10.85
C GLU A 221 -30.74 27.13 -10.61
N LYS A 222 -29.81 27.36 -9.67
CA LYS A 222 -28.79 26.38 -9.27
C LYS A 222 -29.43 25.13 -8.66
N GLU A 223 -30.38 25.31 -7.74
CA GLU A 223 -31.07 24.21 -7.06
C GLU A 223 -31.92 23.39 -8.05
N LEU A 224 -32.66 24.05 -8.95
CA LEU A 224 -33.42 23.33 -9.99
C LEU A 224 -32.53 22.52 -10.91
N LYS A 225 -31.39 23.08 -11.33
CA LYS A 225 -30.42 22.35 -12.15
C LYS A 225 -29.94 21.08 -11.43
N VAL A 226 -29.60 21.18 -10.14
CA VAL A 226 -29.20 20.02 -9.32
C VAL A 226 -30.33 19.00 -9.22
N LEU A 227 -31.58 19.43 -8.97
CA LEU A 227 -32.73 18.54 -8.85
C LEU A 227 -33.02 17.76 -10.14
N PHE A 228 -32.90 18.39 -11.31
CA PHE A 228 -33.04 17.68 -12.59
C PHE A 228 -31.94 16.62 -12.78
N GLN A 229 -30.69 16.92 -12.42
CA GLN A 229 -29.60 15.93 -12.50
C GLN A 229 -29.83 14.77 -11.52
N CYS A 230 -30.33 15.05 -10.31
CA CYS A 230 -30.67 14.04 -9.32
C CYS A 230 -31.81 13.15 -9.80
N ALA A 231 -32.88 13.73 -10.35
CA ALA A 231 -34.00 12.97 -10.90
C ALA A 231 -33.55 12.02 -12.02
N LYS A 232 -32.60 12.43 -12.87
CA LYS A 232 -32.02 11.54 -13.90
C LYS A 232 -31.22 10.39 -13.30
N LEU A 233 -30.39 10.66 -12.29
CA LEU A 233 -29.61 9.64 -11.59
C LEU A 233 -30.50 8.60 -10.91
N ILE A 234 -31.50 9.05 -10.15
CA ILE A 234 -32.45 8.17 -9.48
C ILE A 234 -33.26 7.38 -10.50
N GLN A 235 -33.70 8.01 -11.59
CA GLN A 235 -34.43 7.32 -12.65
C GLN A 235 -33.59 6.22 -13.31
N TYR A 236 -32.33 6.53 -13.63
CA TYR A 236 -31.43 5.55 -14.24
C TYR A 236 -31.13 4.39 -13.29
N LEU A 237 -30.96 4.68 -11.98
CA LEU A 237 -30.83 3.65 -10.94
C LEU A 237 -32.03 2.72 -10.94
N TYR A 238 -33.23 3.28 -10.88
CA TYR A 238 -34.48 2.52 -10.90
C TYR A 238 -34.60 1.64 -12.15
N SER A 239 -34.38 2.21 -13.34
CA SER A 239 -34.49 1.48 -14.59
C SER A 239 -33.50 0.32 -14.68
N LYS A 240 -32.23 0.54 -14.29
CA LYS A 240 -31.20 -0.51 -14.31
C LYS A 240 -31.39 -1.56 -13.21
N SER A 241 -31.80 -1.14 -12.01
CA SER A 241 -32.17 -2.06 -10.95
C SER A 241 -33.37 -2.92 -11.37
N LYS A 242 -34.37 -2.36 -12.03
CA LYS A 242 -35.54 -3.12 -12.52
C LYS A 242 -35.15 -4.16 -13.56
N GLU A 243 -34.27 -3.78 -14.49
CA GLU A 243 -33.71 -4.69 -15.50
C GLU A 243 -32.90 -5.83 -14.88
N TYR A 244 -32.07 -5.55 -13.87
CA TYR A 244 -31.09 -6.49 -13.34
C TYR A 244 -31.60 -7.33 -12.14
N PHE A 245 -32.33 -6.70 -11.21
CA PHE A 245 -32.85 -7.32 -9.99
C PHE A 245 -34.33 -7.68 -10.07
N GLY A 246 -35.07 -7.12 -11.02
CA GLY A 246 -36.53 -7.26 -11.09
C GLY A 246 -37.28 -6.23 -10.24
N VAL A 247 -38.60 -6.23 -10.37
CA VAL A 247 -39.50 -5.20 -9.80
C VAL A 247 -39.47 -5.18 -8.27
N GLU A 248 -39.59 -6.35 -7.63
CA GLU A 248 -39.72 -6.46 -6.18
C GLU A 248 -38.48 -5.92 -5.46
N LEU A 249 -37.28 -6.38 -5.85
CA LEU A 249 -36.02 -5.90 -5.29
C LEU A 249 -35.78 -4.42 -5.59
N THR A 250 -36.18 -3.93 -6.76
CA THR A 250 -36.08 -2.50 -7.10
C THR A 250 -36.96 -1.64 -6.21
N SER A 251 -38.18 -2.11 -5.90
CA SER A 251 -39.06 -1.43 -4.95
C SER A 251 -38.40 -1.30 -3.56
N LEU A 252 -37.73 -2.36 -3.11
CA LEU A 252 -36.95 -2.31 -1.86
C LEU A 252 -35.77 -1.34 -1.94
N ILE A 253 -35.03 -1.31 -3.05
CA ILE A 253 -33.95 -0.34 -3.27
C ILE A 253 -34.47 1.10 -3.19
N VAL A 254 -35.64 1.40 -3.79
CA VAL A 254 -36.27 2.73 -3.71
C VAL A 254 -36.66 3.08 -2.27
N LYS A 255 -37.24 2.13 -1.52
CA LYS A 255 -37.55 2.32 -0.10
C LYS A 255 -36.30 2.54 0.74
N HIS A 256 -35.22 1.81 0.47
CA HIS A 256 -33.91 2.01 1.11
C HIS A 256 -33.35 3.40 0.81
N TYR A 257 -33.41 3.84 -0.45
CA TYR A 257 -32.98 5.18 -0.86
C TYR A 257 -33.72 6.26 -0.06
N LYS A 258 -35.05 6.15 0.05
CA LYS A 258 -35.89 7.04 0.85
C LYS A 258 -35.41 7.13 2.30
N MET A 259 -35.11 5.98 2.90
CA MET A 259 -34.64 5.92 4.28
C MET A 259 -33.27 6.56 4.44
N ILE A 260 -32.29 6.20 3.60
CA ILE A 260 -30.93 6.79 3.64
C ILE A 260 -30.98 8.31 3.44
N SER A 261 -31.83 8.79 2.52
CA SER A 261 -32.10 10.22 2.31
C SER A 261 -32.56 10.92 3.58
N MET A 262 -33.43 10.27 4.36
CA MET A 262 -33.90 10.79 5.64
C MET A 262 -32.80 10.88 6.69
N ILE A 263 -31.96 9.87 6.79
CA ILE A 263 -30.82 9.90 7.70
C ILE A 263 -29.81 10.97 7.30
N SER A 264 -29.45 11.07 6.01
CA SER A 264 -28.53 12.10 5.51
C SER A 264 -28.99 13.51 5.92
N LEU A 265 -30.28 13.80 5.75
CA LEU A 265 -30.84 15.08 6.17
C LEU A 265 -30.76 15.29 7.70
N LEU A 266 -31.01 14.26 8.50
CA LEU A 266 -30.90 14.34 9.96
C LEU A 266 -29.47 14.64 10.42
N HIS A 267 -28.46 14.09 9.75
CA HIS A 267 -27.06 14.40 10.02
C HIS A 267 -26.71 15.85 9.64
N VAL A 268 -27.02 16.27 8.41
CA VAL A 268 -26.75 17.64 7.95
C VAL A 268 -27.46 18.67 8.83
N SER A 269 -28.67 18.35 9.32
CA SER A 269 -29.43 19.22 10.21
C SER A 269 -29.07 19.12 11.70
N LYS A 270 -28.08 18.28 12.08
CA LYS A 270 -27.67 18.02 13.48
C LYS A 270 -28.83 17.56 14.39
N LYS A 271 -29.75 16.78 13.83
CA LYS A 271 -30.96 16.27 14.51
C LYS A 271 -31.00 14.76 14.66
N PHE A 272 -29.98 14.05 14.17
CA PHE A 272 -29.92 12.59 14.22
C PHE A 272 -30.05 12.07 15.66
N ASP A 273 -29.28 12.60 16.61
CA ASP A 273 -29.34 12.16 18.01
C ASP A 273 -30.72 12.40 18.64
N ILE A 274 -31.38 13.51 18.30
CA ILE A 274 -32.74 13.82 18.77
C ILE A 274 -33.74 12.80 18.20
N PHE A 275 -33.57 12.42 16.93
CA PHE A 275 -34.41 11.43 16.27
C PHE A 275 -34.23 10.04 16.89
N VAL A 276 -32.99 9.59 17.09
CA VAL A 276 -32.68 8.30 17.74
C VAL A 276 -33.24 8.26 19.17
N ASN A 277 -32.97 9.28 19.99
CA ASN A 277 -33.48 9.36 21.35
C ASN A 277 -35.02 9.45 21.44
N SER A 278 -35.70 9.85 20.37
CA SER A 278 -37.17 9.88 20.35
C SER A 278 -37.80 8.47 20.36
N PHE A 279 -37.05 7.43 20.02
CA PHE A 279 -37.50 6.03 20.07
C PHE A 279 -37.48 5.46 21.50
N LYS A 280 -36.52 5.88 22.35
CA LYS A 280 -36.52 5.58 23.80
C LYS A 280 -37.81 6.01 24.47
N ALA A 281 -38.30 7.19 24.13
CA ALA A 281 -39.53 7.75 24.71
C ALA A 281 -40.82 7.04 24.25
N ARG A 282 -40.75 6.06 23.35
CA ARG A 282 -41.91 5.39 22.73
C ARG A 282 -41.92 3.87 22.90
N ASP A 283 -41.09 3.30 23.79
CA ASP A 283 -40.91 1.84 23.96
C ASP A 283 -40.49 1.13 22.66
N LEU A 284 -39.67 1.79 21.83
CA LEU A 284 -39.14 1.25 20.58
C LEU A 284 -37.62 1.01 20.67
N GLU A 285 -37.11 0.59 21.83
CA GLU A 285 -35.67 0.35 22.09
C GLU A 285 -35.03 -0.64 21.09
N GLN A 286 -35.80 -1.60 20.57
CA GLN A 286 -35.31 -2.52 19.53
C GLN A 286 -35.00 -1.82 18.21
N ILE A 287 -35.78 -0.80 17.85
CA ILE A 287 -35.54 0.02 16.66
C ILE A 287 -34.32 0.91 16.91
N GLU A 288 -34.19 1.48 18.12
CA GLU A 288 -32.99 2.22 18.49
C GLU A 288 -31.73 1.37 18.40
N VAL A 289 -31.67 0.22 19.06
CA VAL A 289 -30.51 -0.69 19.02
C VAL A 289 -30.22 -1.13 17.58
N TYR A 290 -31.24 -1.39 16.77
CA TYR A 290 -31.06 -1.75 15.37
C TYR A 290 -30.60 -0.57 14.51
N LEU A 291 -31.09 0.65 14.76
CA LEU A 291 -30.59 1.85 14.09
C LEU A 291 -29.16 2.12 14.53
N GLU A 292 -28.83 2.05 15.82
CA GLU A 292 -27.47 2.18 16.32
C GLU A 292 -26.56 1.12 15.67
N GLN A 293 -26.92 -0.17 15.70
CA GLN A 293 -26.15 -1.23 15.04
C GLN A 293 -26.04 -1.01 13.53
N TYR A 294 -27.16 -0.86 12.81
CA TYR A 294 -27.14 -0.69 11.35
C TYR A 294 -26.41 0.60 10.92
N PHE A 295 -26.52 1.71 11.67
CA PHE A 295 -25.91 3.00 11.32
C PHE A 295 -24.45 3.10 11.77
N TYR A 296 -24.11 2.73 13.01
CA TYR A 296 -22.71 2.62 13.45
C TYR A 296 -21.96 1.52 12.68
N GLU A 297 -22.64 0.60 12.01
CA GLU A 297 -21.97 -0.46 11.24
C GLU A 297 -21.99 -0.19 9.72
N SER A 298 -23.11 0.23 9.10
CA SER A 298 -23.23 0.37 7.64
C SER A 298 -23.13 1.81 7.12
N ALA A 299 -23.57 2.82 7.88
CA ALA A 299 -23.47 4.23 7.47
C ALA A 299 -22.11 4.85 7.82
N ASP A 300 -21.40 4.26 8.79
CA ASP A 300 -20.01 4.57 9.14
C ASP A 300 -19.09 4.58 7.93
N LEU A 301 -19.30 3.71 6.92
CA LEU A 301 -18.40 3.66 5.75
C LEU A 301 -18.42 4.96 4.94
N PHE A 302 -19.59 5.53 4.68
CA PHE A 302 -19.70 6.79 3.95
C PHE A 302 -19.29 7.99 4.83
N TYR A 303 -19.73 8.04 6.09
CA TYR A 303 -19.39 9.15 6.99
C TYR A 303 -17.92 9.14 7.42
N MET A 304 -17.26 7.98 7.46
CA MET A 304 -15.82 7.86 7.57
C MET A 304 -15.11 8.49 6.36
N LEU A 305 -15.63 8.28 5.14
CA LEU A 305 -15.08 8.94 3.95
C LEU A 305 -15.24 10.45 4.02
N ASP A 306 -16.42 10.92 4.43
CA ASP A 306 -16.67 12.34 4.70
C ASP A 306 -15.72 12.90 5.76
N TYR A 307 -15.53 12.18 6.88
CA TYR A 307 -14.59 12.53 7.94
C TYR A 307 -13.15 12.63 7.40
N PHE A 308 -12.71 11.70 6.58
CA PHE A 308 -11.36 11.75 6.00
C PHE A 308 -11.17 12.83 4.94
N VAL A 309 -12.24 13.28 4.29
CA VAL A 309 -12.18 14.43 3.38
C VAL A 309 -12.10 15.73 4.17
N LYS A 310 -12.82 15.82 5.31
CA LYS A 310 -12.83 16.99 6.19
C LYS A 310 -11.53 17.15 7.00
N ASN A 311 -10.84 16.05 7.32
CA ASN A 311 -9.62 16.04 8.13
C ASN A 311 -8.39 15.63 7.29
N LEU A 312 -7.80 16.60 6.59
CA LEU A 312 -6.81 16.39 5.50
C LEU A 312 -5.46 15.80 5.94
N ASP A 313 -5.08 15.90 7.22
CA ASP A 313 -3.77 15.49 7.74
C ASP A 313 -3.84 14.19 8.58
N TYR A 314 -4.40 13.12 7.99
CA TYR A 314 -4.54 11.84 8.70
C TYR A 314 -3.50 10.79 8.22
N PRO A 315 -2.40 10.57 8.96
CA PRO A 315 -1.23 9.80 8.49
C PRO A 315 -1.48 8.29 8.29
N ASN A 316 -2.64 7.76 8.70
CA ASN A 316 -2.97 6.32 8.63
C ASN A 316 -4.27 6.01 7.84
N LYS A 317 -4.73 6.92 6.99
CA LYS A 317 -6.05 6.84 6.33
C LYS A 317 -6.33 5.50 5.64
N ILE A 318 -5.37 4.98 4.86
CA ILE A 318 -5.54 3.70 4.14
C ILE A 318 -5.61 2.52 5.12
N LYS A 319 -4.81 2.54 6.19
CA LYS A 319 -4.81 1.50 7.21
C LYS A 319 -6.17 1.43 7.92
N ASP A 320 -6.71 2.59 8.26
CA ASP A 320 -7.99 2.69 8.97
C ASP A 320 -9.15 2.29 8.05
N MET A 321 -9.15 2.72 6.78
CA MET A 321 -10.12 2.22 5.79
C MET A 321 -10.12 0.68 5.71
N LYS A 322 -8.94 0.05 5.66
CA LYS A 322 -8.82 -1.41 5.63
C LYS A 322 -9.37 -2.05 6.90
N ALA A 323 -9.08 -1.49 8.07
CA ALA A 323 -9.60 -1.98 9.35
C ALA A 323 -11.13 -1.91 9.40
N TYR A 324 -11.71 -0.79 8.98
CA TYR A 324 -13.16 -0.61 8.90
C TYR A 324 -13.83 -1.61 7.94
N ILE A 325 -13.24 -1.84 6.76
CA ILE A 325 -13.76 -2.83 5.79
C ILE A 325 -13.77 -4.23 6.40
N LEU A 326 -12.70 -4.62 7.09
CA LEU A 326 -12.58 -5.93 7.72
C LEU A 326 -13.56 -6.10 8.89
N GLU A 327 -13.70 -5.07 9.73
CA GLU A 327 -14.67 -5.07 10.82
C GLU A 327 -16.11 -5.21 10.30
N ASN A 328 -16.47 -4.43 9.27
CA ASN A 328 -17.77 -4.52 8.60
C ASN A 328 -18.01 -5.93 8.03
N ARG A 329 -17.02 -6.50 7.34
CA ARG A 329 -17.11 -7.87 6.84
C ARG A 329 -17.36 -8.85 7.97
N ASN A 330 -16.59 -8.80 9.06
CA ASN A 330 -16.71 -9.76 10.16
C ASN A 330 -18.08 -9.70 10.83
N LYS A 331 -18.65 -8.51 10.99
CA LYS A 331 -20.01 -8.31 11.52
C LYS A 331 -21.08 -8.93 10.62
N PHE A 332 -20.92 -8.80 9.31
CA PHE A 332 -21.87 -9.30 8.31
C PHE A 332 -21.37 -10.55 7.57
N ASP A 333 -20.45 -11.31 8.15
CA ASP A 333 -19.71 -12.39 7.48
C ASP A 333 -20.64 -13.44 6.89
N ILE A 334 -21.76 -13.68 7.57
CA ILE A 334 -22.79 -14.60 7.12
C ILE A 334 -23.45 -14.19 5.80
N LEU A 335 -23.58 -12.89 5.51
CA LEU A 335 -24.14 -12.38 4.26
C LEU A 335 -23.26 -12.73 3.05
N TYR A 336 -21.96 -12.91 3.29
CA TYR A 336 -20.97 -13.27 2.26
C TYR A 336 -20.81 -14.79 2.12
N LYS A 337 -21.39 -15.58 3.04
CA LYS A 337 -21.27 -17.05 3.12
C LYS A 337 -22.54 -17.81 2.74
N ILE A 338 -23.68 -17.14 2.58
CA ILE A 338 -24.95 -17.75 2.17
C ILE A 338 -25.17 -17.65 0.65
N ASP A 339 -25.93 -18.59 0.10
CA ASP A 339 -26.26 -18.60 -1.33
C ASP A 339 -27.20 -17.44 -1.73
N GLU A 340 -27.20 -17.10 -3.02
CA GLU A 340 -27.99 -16.01 -3.59
C GLU A 340 -29.49 -16.09 -3.25
N LYS A 341 -30.08 -17.28 -3.32
CA LYS A 341 -31.52 -17.45 -3.07
C LYS A 341 -31.83 -17.19 -1.60
N THR A 342 -31.04 -17.74 -0.69
CA THR A 342 -31.20 -17.50 0.75
C THR A 342 -31.00 -16.03 1.10
N PHE A 343 -30.00 -15.37 0.51
CA PHE A 343 -29.74 -13.95 0.70
C PHE A 343 -30.93 -13.09 0.31
N PHE A 344 -31.45 -13.24 -0.93
CA PHE A 344 -32.55 -12.41 -1.40
C PHE A 344 -33.89 -12.74 -0.71
N ASN A 345 -34.11 -13.99 -0.28
CA ASN A 345 -35.27 -14.34 0.55
C ASN A 345 -35.25 -13.67 1.94
N LYS A 346 -34.07 -13.31 2.44
CA LYS A 346 -33.89 -12.62 3.72
C LYS A 346 -33.54 -11.14 3.56
N ILE A 347 -33.70 -10.58 2.36
CA ILE A 347 -33.26 -9.20 2.08
C ILE A 347 -33.95 -8.16 2.97
N GLU A 348 -35.17 -8.44 3.41
CA GLU A 348 -35.94 -7.54 4.27
C GLU A 348 -35.49 -7.56 5.74
N SER A 349 -34.67 -8.53 6.16
CA SER A 349 -33.95 -8.46 7.43
C SER A 349 -32.60 -7.78 7.29
N ILE A 350 -32.04 -7.75 6.07
CA ILE A 350 -30.79 -7.03 5.72
C ILE A 350 -31.05 -5.53 5.58
N LEU A 351 -32.17 -5.14 4.97
CA LEU A 351 -32.56 -3.75 4.78
C LEU A 351 -33.53 -3.31 5.89
N PRO A 352 -33.29 -2.19 6.60
CA PRO A 352 -34.13 -1.74 7.72
C PRO A 352 -35.56 -1.30 7.35
N ILE A 353 -36.00 -1.53 6.12
CA ILE A 353 -37.18 -0.93 5.52
C ILE A 353 -38.47 -1.30 6.30
N LYS A 354 -38.57 -2.55 6.77
CA LYS A 354 -39.76 -3.04 7.48
C LYS A 354 -40.01 -2.38 8.84
N TYR A 355 -38.98 -1.84 9.47
CA TYR A 355 -39.09 -1.15 10.77
C TYR A 355 -39.83 0.18 10.66
N PHE A 356 -39.70 0.87 9.52
CA PHE A 356 -40.37 2.14 9.26
C PHE A 356 -41.82 1.98 8.76
N ASP A 357 -42.15 0.83 8.15
CA ASP A 357 -43.49 0.48 7.65
C ASP A 357 -44.38 -0.22 8.72
N LYS A 358 -43.96 -0.27 10.00
CA LYS A 358 -44.72 -0.76 11.18
C LYS A 358 -45.34 -2.18 11.08
N SER A 359 -44.75 -3.11 10.33
CA SER A 359 -45.47 -4.36 9.95
C SER A 359 -44.80 -5.70 10.24
N SER A 360 -43.75 -5.82 11.08
CA SER A 360 -43.28 -7.16 11.53
C SER A 360 -42.24 -7.14 12.67
N GLY A 361 -42.17 -8.25 13.41
CA GLY A 361 -41.13 -8.56 14.39
C GLY A 361 -39.84 -9.12 13.77
N ILE A 362 -38.78 -9.10 14.58
CA ILE A 362 -37.39 -9.40 14.23
C ILE A 362 -37.24 -10.85 13.75
N SER A 363 -36.82 -11.06 12.50
CA SER A 363 -36.17 -12.31 12.11
C SER A 363 -34.67 -12.19 12.42
N ASN A 364 -34.26 -12.75 13.56
CA ASN A 364 -32.89 -12.67 14.02
C ASN A 364 -31.98 -13.45 13.05
N PHE A 365 -30.87 -12.85 12.60
CA PHE A 365 -29.84 -13.55 11.81
C PHE A 365 -29.20 -14.70 12.59
N SER A 366 -29.38 -14.72 13.93
CA SER A 366 -28.97 -15.82 14.81
C SER A 366 -29.51 -17.20 14.40
N ASN A 367 -30.56 -17.28 13.58
CA ASN A 367 -31.15 -18.53 13.11
C ASN A 367 -30.59 -19.02 11.76
N ILE A 368 -29.56 -18.38 11.20
CA ILE A 368 -28.82 -18.94 10.06
C ILE A 368 -27.76 -19.90 10.61
N THR A 369 -27.94 -21.19 10.34
CA THR A 369 -27.03 -22.27 10.75
C THR A 369 -26.03 -22.62 9.64
N ILE A 370 -24.99 -23.40 9.94
CA ILE A 370 -24.08 -23.96 8.91
C ILE A 370 -24.85 -24.70 7.81
N GLN A 371 -26.03 -25.26 8.10
CA GLN A 371 -26.89 -25.92 7.11
C GLN A 371 -27.51 -24.95 6.07
N ASN A 372 -27.47 -23.64 6.33
CA ASN A 372 -27.91 -22.59 5.40
C ASN A 372 -26.79 -22.07 4.49
N ILE A 373 -25.55 -22.52 4.68
CA ILE A 373 -24.44 -22.32 3.74
C ILE A 373 -24.62 -23.30 2.58
N ASP A 374 -24.25 -22.95 1.35
CA ASP A 374 -24.31 -23.89 0.23
C ASP A 374 -23.51 -25.15 0.59
N LYS A 375 -24.21 -26.30 0.68
CA LYS A 375 -23.63 -27.58 1.08
C LYS A 375 -22.42 -27.96 0.23
N ASN A 376 -22.44 -27.65 -1.07
CA ASN A 376 -21.34 -27.95 -1.95
C ASN A 376 -20.16 -26.99 -1.74
N PHE A 377 -20.43 -25.73 -1.39
CA PHE A 377 -19.38 -24.79 -0.97
C PHE A 377 -18.75 -25.21 0.37
N TYR A 378 -19.55 -25.63 1.35
CA TYR A 378 -19.04 -26.13 2.64
C TYR A 378 -18.15 -27.37 2.43
N GLU A 379 -18.61 -28.34 1.63
CA GLU A 379 -17.83 -29.52 1.26
C GLU A 379 -16.53 -29.14 0.51
N PHE A 380 -16.60 -28.21 -0.45
CA PHE A 380 -15.43 -27.69 -1.16
C PHE A 380 -14.44 -27.00 -0.21
N SER A 381 -14.91 -26.14 0.69
CA SER A 381 -14.09 -25.40 1.65
C SER A 381 -13.38 -26.34 2.63
N GLN A 382 -14.08 -27.36 3.13
CA GLN A 382 -13.48 -28.39 3.99
C GLN A 382 -12.38 -29.16 3.26
N GLU A 383 -12.67 -29.64 2.05
CA GLU A 383 -11.70 -30.41 1.25
C GLU A 383 -10.52 -29.56 0.76
N SER A 384 -10.73 -28.28 0.45
CA SER A 384 -9.67 -27.38 -0.02
C SER A 384 -8.82 -26.79 1.10
N SER A 385 -9.35 -26.58 2.31
CA SER A 385 -8.61 -25.97 3.41
C SER A 385 -7.34 -26.73 3.80
N THR A 386 -7.41 -28.06 3.90
CA THR A 386 -6.28 -28.93 4.22
C THR A 386 -5.24 -28.95 3.10
N LEU A 387 -5.70 -28.92 1.84
CA LEU A 387 -4.81 -28.82 0.68
C LEU A 387 -4.06 -27.48 0.66
N TYR A 388 -4.77 -26.40 0.98
CA TYR A 388 -4.23 -25.06 1.10
C TYR A 388 -3.13 -24.97 2.15
N GLU A 389 -3.42 -25.46 3.35
CA GLU A 389 -2.47 -25.53 4.46
C GLU A 389 -1.23 -26.34 4.08
N TYR A 390 -1.40 -27.45 3.35
CA TYR A 390 -0.28 -28.26 2.91
C TYR A 390 0.65 -27.53 1.92
N VAL A 391 0.10 -26.79 0.95
CA VAL A 391 0.91 -26.03 -0.04
C VAL A 391 1.38 -24.67 0.48
N GLU A 392 1.14 -24.33 1.75
CA GLU A 392 1.69 -23.12 2.33
C GLU A 392 3.23 -23.12 2.22
N PRO A 393 3.84 -22.00 1.77
CA PRO A 393 5.28 -21.88 1.56
C PRO A 393 6.16 -22.17 2.78
N THR A 394 5.61 -22.10 4.00
CA THR A 394 6.35 -22.29 5.25
C THR A 394 6.13 -23.65 5.91
N ASN A 395 5.18 -24.46 5.44
CA ASN A 395 4.79 -25.69 6.14
C ASN A 395 5.70 -26.86 5.74
N GLU A 396 6.09 -27.70 6.72
CA GLU A 396 6.91 -28.90 6.49
C GLU A 396 6.15 -29.94 5.66
N LYS A 397 6.89 -30.67 4.81
CA LYS A 397 6.35 -31.65 3.86
C LYS A 397 7.12 -32.95 3.96
N ASN A 398 6.41 -34.07 3.94
CA ASN A 398 6.99 -35.41 3.91
C ASN A 398 6.25 -36.31 2.89
N GLU A 399 6.84 -37.46 2.55
CA GLU A 399 6.33 -38.35 1.48
C GLU A 399 4.89 -38.85 1.75
N GLU A 400 4.56 -39.13 3.01
CA GLU A 400 3.23 -39.59 3.43
C GLU A 400 2.17 -38.48 3.25
N SER A 401 2.53 -37.26 3.64
CA SER A 401 1.67 -36.08 3.49
C SER A 401 1.50 -35.65 2.02
N GLU A 402 2.52 -35.84 1.17
CA GLU A 402 2.38 -35.59 -0.28
C GLU A 402 1.39 -36.58 -0.92
N THR A 403 1.48 -37.86 -0.55
CA THR A 403 0.55 -38.88 -1.05
C THR A 403 -0.88 -38.55 -0.65
N SER A 404 -1.11 -38.22 0.62
CA SER A 404 -2.41 -37.79 1.14
C SER A 404 -2.95 -36.54 0.43
N PHE A 405 -2.06 -35.57 0.16
CA PHE A 405 -2.40 -34.35 -0.59
C PHE A 405 -2.85 -34.66 -2.03
N LEU A 406 -2.11 -35.50 -2.76
CA LEU A 406 -2.44 -35.84 -4.16
C LEU A 406 -3.78 -36.59 -4.26
N GLU A 407 -4.08 -37.46 -3.30
CA GLU A 407 -5.39 -38.13 -3.22
C GLU A 407 -6.54 -37.17 -2.95
N ALA A 408 -6.36 -36.24 -1.99
CA ALA A 408 -7.36 -35.22 -1.68
C ALA A 408 -7.57 -34.24 -2.85
N LEU A 409 -6.51 -33.83 -3.54
CA LEU A 409 -6.59 -32.99 -4.75
C LEU A 409 -7.40 -33.69 -5.85
N LYS A 410 -7.13 -34.97 -6.11
CA LYS A 410 -7.85 -35.76 -7.12
C LYS A 410 -9.33 -35.89 -6.78
N LYS A 411 -9.65 -36.17 -5.51
CA LYS A 411 -11.04 -36.23 -5.03
C LYS A 411 -11.80 -34.92 -5.29
N LEU A 412 -11.11 -33.80 -5.13
CA LEU A 412 -11.65 -32.46 -5.35
C LEU A 412 -11.89 -32.19 -6.86
N GLU A 413 -10.94 -32.57 -7.73
CA GLU A 413 -11.06 -32.47 -9.20
C GLU A 413 -12.15 -33.36 -9.82
N ASP A 414 -12.39 -34.53 -9.23
CA ASP A 414 -13.45 -35.44 -9.66
C ASP A 414 -14.85 -34.87 -9.36
N LYS A 415 -14.95 -34.07 -8.28
CA LYS A 415 -16.21 -33.57 -7.73
C LYS A 415 -16.58 -32.16 -8.17
N PHE A 416 -15.61 -31.28 -8.35
CA PHE A 416 -15.80 -29.86 -8.67
C PHE A 416 -15.12 -29.46 -9.98
N ASP A 417 -15.64 -28.42 -10.65
CA ASP A 417 -14.97 -27.81 -11.79
C ASP A 417 -13.98 -26.74 -11.31
N LEU A 418 -12.69 -27.08 -11.38
CA LEU A 418 -11.60 -26.25 -10.85
C LEU A 418 -10.90 -25.41 -11.91
N GLU A 419 -11.30 -25.49 -13.18
CA GLU A 419 -10.60 -24.80 -14.27
C GLU A 419 -10.58 -23.28 -14.09
N LYS A 420 -11.63 -22.74 -13.47
CA LYS A 420 -11.83 -21.29 -13.25
C LYS A 420 -11.95 -20.92 -11.78
N ASP A 421 -11.75 -21.87 -10.87
CA ASP A 421 -11.79 -21.59 -9.44
C ASP A 421 -10.46 -20.96 -9.02
N PRO A 422 -10.42 -19.67 -8.64
CA PRO A 422 -9.19 -18.96 -8.38
C PRO A 422 -8.45 -19.50 -7.17
N TYR A 423 -9.16 -20.06 -6.20
CA TYR A 423 -8.55 -20.70 -5.05
C TYR A 423 -7.80 -21.97 -5.48
N SER A 424 -8.42 -22.87 -6.23
CA SER A 424 -7.76 -24.08 -6.70
C SER A 424 -6.60 -23.78 -7.65
N LEU A 425 -6.74 -22.76 -8.50
CA LEU A 425 -5.67 -22.29 -9.37
C LEU A 425 -4.49 -21.75 -8.56
N PHE A 426 -4.74 -20.96 -7.51
CA PHE A 426 -3.70 -20.44 -6.62
C PHE A 426 -2.98 -21.58 -5.87
N MET A 427 -3.73 -22.56 -5.36
CA MET A 427 -3.18 -23.76 -4.73
C MET A 427 -2.29 -24.56 -5.69
N LYS A 428 -2.74 -24.78 -6.93
CA LYS A 428 -1.92 -25.41 -7.99
C LYS A 428 -0.68 -24.58 -8.29
N ALA A 429 -0.79 -23.25 -8.34
CA ALA A 429 0.34 -22.37 -8.57
C ALA A 429 1.44 -22.54 -7.51
N ARG A 430 1.07 -22.64 -6.23
CA ARG A 430 1.99 -22.93 -5.11
C ARG A 430 2.61 -24.31 -5.19
N LEU A 431 1.81 -25.33 -5.50
CA LEU A 431 2.29 -26.69 -5.73
C LEU A 431 3.43 -26.72 -6.76
N TYR A 432 3.20 -26.13 -7.94
CA TYR A 432 4.22 -26.06 -8.99
C TYR A 432 5.40 -25.15 -8.61
N ALA A 433 5.16 -24.07 -7.84
CA ALA A 433 6.23 -23.21 -7.34
C ALA A 433 7.20 -24.00 -6.45
N GLN A 434 6.66 -24.77 -5.50
CA GLN A 434 7.45 -25.58 -4.56
C GLN A 434 8.14 -26.78 -5.23
N LYS A 435 7.66 -27.22 -6.39
CA LYS A 435 8.36 -28.16 -7.29
C LYS A 435 9.41 -27.50 -8.18
N ARG A 436 9.61 -26.17 -8.05
CA ARG A 436 10.46 -25.32 -8.90
C ARG A 436 10.09 -25.38 -10.40
N GLU A 437 8.84 -25.70 -10.70
CA GLU A 437 8.28 -25.73 -12.05
C GLU A 437 7.72 -24.33 -12.42
N TYR A 438 8.62 -23.37 -12.56
CA TYR A 438 8.27 -21.95 -12.59
C TYR A 438 7.33 -21.54 -13.73
N LYS A 439 7.46 -22.17 -14.90
CA LYS A 439 6.63 -21.84 -16.06
C LYS A 439 5.17 -22.24 -15.87
N GLU A 440 4.91 -23.46 -15.40
CA GLU A 440 3.54 -23.91 -15.09
C GLU A 440 2.99 -23.16 -13.89
N SER A 441 3.81 -22.95 -12.86
CA SER A 441 3.42 -22.15 -11.69
C SER A 441 2.98 -20.73 -12.08
N ALA A 442 3.76 -20.02 -12.91
CA ALA A 442 3.40 -18.68 -13.38
C ALA A 442 2.10 -18.66 -14.19
N LYS A 443 1.83 -19.69 -14.97
CA LYS A 443 0.57 -19.85 -15.72
C LYS A 443 -0.62 -19.98 -14.78
N TYR A 444 -0.53 -20.82 -13.74
CA TYR A 444 -1.59 -20.96 -12.75
C TYR A 444 -1.79 -19.70 -11.91
N TYR A 445 -0.71 -18.99 -11.52
CA TYR A 445 -0.85 -17.68 -10.87
C TYR A 445 -1.57 -16.66 -11.77
N LEU A 446 -1.32 -16.68 -13.08
CA LEU A 446 -2.00 -15.76 -14.00
C LEU A 446 -3.48 -16.08 -14.11
N GLN A 447 -3.84 -17.37 -14.18
CA GLN A 447 -5.23 -17.81 -14.20
C GLN A 447 -5.92 -17.48 -12.86
N ALA A 448 -5.24 -17.70 -11.73
CA ALA A 448 -5.73 -17.31 -10.41
C ALA A 448 -5.92 -15.80 -10.30
N LEU A 449 -5.01 -15.01 -10.86
CA LEU A 449 -5.13 -13.55 -10.93
C LEU A 449 -6.30 -13.12 -11.83
N GLU A 450 -6.53 -13.78 -12.95
CA GLU A 450 -7.60 -13.47 -13.90
C GLU A 450 -8.98 -13.81 -13.33
N HIS A 451 -9.13 -15.00 -12.75
CA HIS A 451 -10.39 -15.48 -12.17
C HIS A 451 -10.62 -15.03 -10.72
N GLY A 452 -9.56 -14.59 -10.04
CA GLY A 452 -9.56 -14.23 -8.61
C GLY A 452 -9.86 -12.76 -8.32
N LYS A 453 -9.99 -11.92 -9.36
CA LYS A 453 -10.21 -10.48 -9.17
C LYS A 453 -11.47 -10.25 -8.35
N ASN A 454 -11.29 -9.63 -7.18
CA ASN A 454 -12.35 -9.30 -6.21
C ASN A 454 -13.08 -10.50 -5.59
N SER A 455 -12.54 -11.72 -5.71
CA SER A 455 -13.12 -12.91 -5.08
C SER A 455 -12.22 -13.51 -4.02
N ILE A 456 -10.91 -13.58 -4.30
CA ILE A 456 -9.92 -14.12 -3.36
C ILE A 456 -9.42 -13.09 -2.32
N GLY A 457 -9.96 -11.87 -2.36
CA GLY A 457 -9.67 -10.76 -1.43
C GLY A 457 -8.18 -10.56 -1.16
N LEU A 458 -7.75 -10.67 0.11
CA LEU A 458 -6.36 -10.42 0.51
C LEU A 458 -5.37 -11.36 -0.20
N SER A 459 -5.80 -12.57 -0.55
CA SER A 459 -4.99 -13.54 -1.29
C SER A 459 -4.61 -13.02 -2.68
N LEU A 460 -5.32 -12.04 -3.24
CA LEU A 460 -4.96 -11.42 -4.53
C LEU A 460 -3.59 -10.75 -4.47
N LYS A 461 -3.26 -10.10 -3.34
CA LYS A 461 -1.94 -9.52 -3.13
C LYS A 461 -0.87 -10.60 -3.11
N THR A 462 -1.17 -11.72 -2.46
CA THR A 462 -0.29 -12.89 -2.39
C THR A 462 -0.11 -13.56 -3.75
N VAL A 463 -1.17 -13.68 -4.56
CA VAL A 463 -1.11 -14.17 -5.94
C VAL A 463 -0.21 -13.29 -6.81
N ILE A 464 -0.35 -11.96 -6.70
CA ILE A 464 0.51 -11.01 -7.43
C ILE A 464 1.96 -11.13 -6.96
N ARG A 465 2.18 -11.20 -5.64
CA ARG A 465 3.49 -11.37 -4.98
C ARG A 465 4.22 -12.62 -5.46
N GLU A 466 3.60 -13.77 -5.25
CA GLU A 466 4.17 -15.08 -5.58
C GLU A 466 4.29 -15.24 -7.10
N GLY A 467 3.33 -14.70 -7.86
CA GLY A 467 3.39 -14.60 -9.32
C GLY A 467 4.61 -13.83 -9.82
N LEU A 468 4.98 -12.71 -9.18
CA LEU A 468 6.21 -11.97 -9.48
C LEU A 468 7.47 -12.79 -9.17
N PHE A 469 7.52 -13.47 -8.03
CA PHE A 469 8.69 -14.30 -7.67
C PHE A 469 8.92 -15.42 -8.67
N VAL A 470 7.86 -16.16 -8.97
CA VAL A 470 7.92 -17.32 -9.85
C VAL A 470 8.19 -16.90 -11.29
N SER A 471 7.49 -15.88 -11.79
CA SER A 471 7.72 -15.41 -13.17
C SER A 471 9.09 -14.74 -13.34
N ALA A 472 9.68 -14.20 -12.26
CA ALA A 472 11.06 -13.72 -12.30
C ALA A 472 12.03 -14.87 -12.57
N GLN A 473 11.83 -16.06 -11.99
CA GLN A 473 12.71 -17.22 -12.20
C GLN A 473 12.80 -17.64 -13.68
N ASP A 474 11.68 -17.61 -14.39
CA ASP A 474 11.61 -17.97 -15.82
C ASP A 474 12.10 -16.84 -16.74
N THR A 475 12.35 -15.64 -16.20
CA THR A 475 12.84 -14.50 -16.97
C THR A 475 14.35 -14.64 -17.26
N ARG A 476 14.68 -14.80 -18.55
CA ARG A 476 16.06 -15.00 -19.04
C ARG A 476 16.77 -13.72 -19.50
N LYS A 477 16.04 -12.63 -19.74
CA LYS A 477 16.63 -11.37 -20.25
C LYS A 477 17.24 -10.56 -19.11
N GLU A 478 18.37 -9.90 -19.39
CA GLU A 478 19.07 -9.02 -18.45
C GLU A 478 18.34 -7.68 -18.26
N GLN A 479 17.58 -7.24 -19.28
CA GLN A 479 16.67 -6.10 -19.22
C GLN A 479 15.31 -6.51 -19.78
N LEU A 480 14.24 -6.00 -19.18
CA LEU A 480 12.87 -6.33 -19.57
C LEU A 480 12.06 -5.07 -19.82
N ASP A 481 11.63 -4.89 -21.06
CA ASP A 481 10.69 -3.85 -21.49
C ASP A 481 9.31 -4.13 -20.87
N LEU A 482 8.88 -3.29 -19.92
CA LEU A 482 7.61 -3.43 -19.22
C LEU A 482 6.42 -2.99 -20.07
N ILE A 483 6.64 -2.09 -21.03
CA ILE A 483 5.59 -1.51 -21.85
C ILE A 483 5.16 -2.54 -22.91
N ASN A 484 6.12 -3.06 -23.68
CA ASN A 484 5.85 -3.86 -24.87
C ASN A 484 6.01 -5.38 -24.66
N ALA A 485 6.75 -5.85 -23.65
CA ALA A 485 6.92 -7.29 -23.48
C ALA A 485 5.65 -7.95 -22.93
N LYS A 486 5.22 -9.02 -23.59
CA LYS A 486 4.10 -9.89 -23.16
C LYS A 486 4.62 -11.11 -22.39
N SER A 487 5.20 -10.90 -21.20
CA SER A 487 5.61 -12.00 -20.31
C SER A 487 4.69 -12.10 -19.10
N SER A 488 4.70 -13.24 -18.40
CA SER A 488 3.97 -13.38 -17.14
C SER A 488 4.42 -12.34 -16.12
N PHE A 489 5.72 -12.05 -16.09
CA PHE A 489 6.30 -11.05 -15.19
C PHE A 489 5.74 -9.64 -15.44
N THR A 490 5.69 -9.19 -16.69
CA THR A 490 5.12 -7.85 -16.99
C THR A 490 3.65 -7.76 -16.64
N LYS A 491 2.89 -8.84 -16.80
CA LYS A 491 1.47 -8.88 -16.42
C LYS A 491 1.31 -8.70 -14.90
N PHE A 492 2.02 -9.46 -14.08
CA PHE A 492 1.94 -9.28 -12.63
C PHE A 492 2.43 -7.91 -12.18
N TYR A 493 3.47 -7.37 -12.80
CA TYR A 493 3.99 -6.04 -12.48
C TYR A 493 2.95 -4.95 -12.75
N LYS A 494 2.29 -5.00 -13.92
CA LYS A 494 1.21 -4.07 -14.28
C LYS A 494 0.03 -4.17 -13.31
N GLU A 495 -0.32 -5.37 -12.88
CA GLU A 495 -1.39 -5.61 -11.91
C GLU A 495 -0.99 -5.11 -10.51
N ALA A 496 0.26 -5.29 -10.11
CA ALA A 496 0.79 -4.72 -8.87
C ALA A 496 0.70 -3.19 -8.88
N TYR A 497 0.97 -2.53 -10.01
CA TYR A 497 0.80 -1.08 -10.17
C TYR A 497 -0.67 -0.67 -10.12
N PHE A 498 -1.52 -1.40 -10.82
CA PHE A 498 -2.95 -1.15 -10.85
C PHE A 498 -3.57 -1.19 -9.46
N TYR A 499 -3.21 -2.20 -8.65
CA TYR A 499 -3.69 -2.36 -7.29
C TYR A 499 -2.93 -1.50 -6.25
N LYS A 500 -2.08 -0.57 -6.70
CA LYS A 500 -1.23 0.29 -5.85
C LYS A 500 -0.38 -0.51 -4.85
N LEU A 501 0.03 -1.71 -5.26
CA LEU A 501 1.06 -2.47 -4.56
C LEU A 501 2.46 -1.98 -4.94
N ILE A 502 2.59 -1.05 -5.89
CA ILE A 502 3.85 -0.47 -6.37
C ILE A 502 3.54 0.96 -6.85
N ASP A 503 4.49 1.89 -6.73
CA ASP A 503 4.22 3.32 -6.97
C ASP A 503 4.48 3.78 -8.41
N ASN A 504 5.21 3.00 -9.21
CA ASN A 504 5.60 3.39 -10.56
C ASN A 504 5.62 2.21 -11.56
N LEU A 505 5.42 2.55 -12.83
CA LEU A 505 5.55 1.64 -13.98
C LEU A 505 6.68 2.14 -14.89
N PRO A 506 7.96 1.82 -14.58
CA PRO A 506 9.08 2.25 -15.42
C PRO A 506 8.99 1.60 -16.82
N GLU A 507 9.66 2.18 -17.81
CA GLU A 507 9.68 1.61 -19.16
C GLU A 507 10.43 0.27 -19.19
N GLU A 508 11.50 0.16 -18.39
CA GLU A 508 12.32 -1.04 -18.29
C GLU A 508 12.63 -1.42 -16.84
N ILE A 509 12.81 -2.72 -16.62
CA ILE A 509 13.34 -3.27 -15.37
C ILE A 509 14.76 -3.74 -15.59
N ASN A 510 15.65 -3.31 -14.69
CA ASN A 510 17.06 -3.72 -14.71
C ASN A 510 17.29 -5.11 -14.09
N ILE A 511 18.46 -5.68 -14.36
CA ILE A 511 18.84 -7.01 -13.87
C ILE A 511 18.87 -7.12 -12.35
N HIS A 512 19.22 -6.06 -11.63
CA HIS A 512 19.32 -6.09 -10.16
C HIS A 512 17.97 -6.31 -9.51
N PHE A 513 16.93 -5.66 -10.03
CA PHE A 513 15.55 -5.86 -9.61
C PHE A 513 15.12 -7.32 -9.84
N LEU A 514 15.37 -7.87 -11.02
CA LEU A 514 14.96 -9.24 -11.36
C LEU A 514 15.70 -10.28 -10.50
N LEU A 515 16.99 -10.05 -10.25
CA LEU A 515 17.78 -10.88 -9.34
C LEU A 515 17.27 -10.81 -7.90
N ASP A 516 16.79 -9.65 -7.45
CA ASP A 516 16.21 -9.52 -6.11
C ASP A 516 14.90 -10.30 -5.99
N MET A 517 13.98 -10.16 -6.94
CA MET A 517 12.76 -11.00 -7.02
C MET A 517 13.08 -12.50 -7.03
N LYS A 518 14.13 -12.89 -7.76
CA LYS A 518 14.60 -14.28 -7.77
C LYS A 518 15.07 -14.76 -6.39
N LYS A 519 15.74 -13.91 -5.62
CA LYS A 519 16.15 -14.23 -4.24
C LYS A 519 14.96 -14.29 -3.28
N GLN A 520 13.99 -13.39 -3.43
CA GLN A 520 12.78 -13.38 -2.60
C GLN A 520 11.98 -14.68 -2.74
N PHE A 521 11.99 -15.32 -3.91
CA PHE A 521 11.42 -16.65 -4.08
C PHE A 521 11.99 -17.66 -3.07
N ASP A 522 13.32 -17.78 -2.99
CA ASP A 522 13.99 -18.75 -2.11
C ASP A 522 13.85 -18.39 -0.62
N ILE A 523 13.63 -17.11 -0.30
CA ILE A 523 13.28 -16.66 1.07
C ILE A 523 11.87 -17.07 1.43
N TYR A 524 10.93 -16.93 0.48
CA TYR A 524 9.51 -17.05 0.73
C TYR A 524 9.02 -18.52 0.63
N PHE A 525 9.46 -19.26 -0.40
CA PHE A 525 9.16 -20.68 -0.59
C PHE A 525 10.21 -21.57 0.08
N LYS A 526 9.98 -21.89 1.35
CA LYS A 526 10.77 -22.85 2.14
C LYS A 526 10.11 -24.23 2.13
N ASN A 527 10.74 -25.21 2.79
CA ASN A 527 10.16 -26.53 3.03
C ASN A 527 9.56 -27.13 1.75
N LEU A 528 10.41 -27.29 0.73
CA LEU A 528 10.00 -27.77 -0.59
C LEU A 528 9.52 -29.24 -0.52
N PHE A 529 8.89 -29.70 -1.59
CA PHE A 529 8.44 -31.10 -1.67
C PHE A 529 9.61 -32.09 -1.50
N PRO A 530 9.37 -33.29 -0.93
CA PRO A 530 10.39 -34.33 -0.81
C PRO A 530 11.12 -34.58 -2.14
N GLY A 531 12.45 -34.66 -2.09
CA GLY A 531 13.29 -34.87 -3.27
C GLY A 531 13.57 -33.61 -4.11
N ILE A 532 12.97 -32.46 -3.80
CA ILE A 532 13.30 -31.18 -4.43
C ILE A 532 14.50 -30.53 -3.72
N ALA A 533 15.52 -30.15 -4.48
CA ALA A 533 16.68 -29.48 -3.93
C ALA A 533 16.33 -28.10 -3.37
N GLU A 534 16.59 -27.89 -2.08
CA GLU A 534 16.52 -26.57 -1.46
C GLU A 534 17.64 -25.66 -1.97
N SER A 535 17.34 -24.36 -2.04
CA SER A 535 18.37 -23.33 -2.23
C SER A 535 19.25 -23.33 -0.98
N LYS A 536 20.56 -23.53 -1.15
CA LYS A 536 21.52 -23.47 -0.02
C LYS A 536 21.35 -22.11 0.69
N ALA A 537 21.13 -22.14 2.01
CA ALA A 537 20.96 -20.96 2.88
C ALA A 537 22.08 -19.91 2.74
N THR A 538 23.22 -20.32 2.19
CA THR A 538 24.38 -19.47 1.89
C THR A 538 24.16 -18.40 0.83
N ASN A 539 23.04 -18.44 0.11
CA ASN A 539 22.71 -17.51 -0.97
C ASN A 539 21.82 -16.33 -0.54
N ILE A 540 21.39 -16.28 0.73
CA ILE A 540 20.42 -15.32 1.24
C ILE A 540 21.09 -14.41 2.27
N THR A 541 21.88 -13.44 1.80
CA THR A 541 22.34 -12.32 2.63
C THR A 541 22.49 -11.07 1.79
N SER A 542 22.07 -9.96 2.39
CA SER A 542 22.36 -8.60 1.95
C SER A 542 23.86 -8.44 1.84
N ASN A 543 24.32 -8.13 0.63
CA ASN A 543 25.58 -7.56 0.15
C ASN A 543 26.96 -7.78 0.83
N PHE A 544 27.08 -8.32 2.04
CA PHE A 544 28.36 -8.53 2.73
C PHE A 544 28.54 -9.85 3.48
N ALA A 545 27.56 -10.76 3.48
CA ALA A 545 27.70 -12.01 4.23
C ALA A 545 27.43 -13.26 3.36
N ALA A 546 28.14 -13.43 2.25
CA ALA A 546 28.17 -14.75 1.60
C ALA A 546 28.62 -15.75 2.66
N VAL A 547 27.73 -16.64 3.10
CA VAL A 547 28.13 -17.74 3.99
C VAL A 547 29.23 -18.48 3.26
N VAL A 548 30.38 -18.56 3.90
CA VAL A 548 31.54 -19.29 3.41
C VAL A 548 31.10 -20.73 3.18
N THR A 549 30.80 -21.07 1.93
CA THR A 549 30.54 -22.46 1.53
C THR A 549 31.88 -23.20 1.50
N LYS A 550 31.88 -24.51 1.77
CA LYS A 550 33.08 -25.36 1.54
C LYS A 550 33.63 -25.22 0.10
N ASP A 551 32.77 -24.87 -0.85
CA ASP A 551 33.15 -24.60 -2.24
C ASP A 551 33.91 -23.27 -2.39
N LEU A 552 33.57 -22.26 -1.58
CA LEU A 552 34.26 -20.97 -1.53
C LEU A 552 35.62 -21.08 -0.84
N GLU A 553 35.82 -21.90 0.19
CA GLU A 553 37.13 -22.00 0.88
C GLU A 553 38.24 -22.56 -0.04
N ASN A 554 37.85 -23.35 -1.04
CA ASN A 554 38.76 -24.16 -1.86
C ASN A 554 39.01 -23.62 -3.28
N ILE A 555 38.74 -22.34 -3.53
CA ILE A 555 39.03 -21.74 -4.85
C ILE A 555 40.55 -21.71 -5.09
N LYS A 556 40.97 -22.32 -6.20
CA LYS A 556 42.37 -22.33 -6.65
C LYS A 556 42.77 -20.97 -7.23
N ILE A 557 43.80 -20.36 -6.66
CA ILE A 557 44.36 -19.08 -7.11
C ILE A 557 45.33 -19.30 -8.28
N ASP A 558 45.19 -18.44 -9.29
CA ASP A 558 45.97 -18.39 -10.52
C ASP A 558 47.00 -17.26 -10.42
N PHE A 559 48.20 -17.59 -9.96
CA PHE A 559 49.28 -16.62 -9.77
C PHE A 559 49.92 -16.15 -11.09
N ASN A 560 49.68 -16.85 -12.20
CA ASN A 560 50.17 -16.46 -13.53
C ASN A 560 49.27 -15.38 -14.16
N ASN A 561 48.03 -15.26 -13.70
CA ASN A 561 47.10 -14.22 -14.10
C ASN A 561 46.50 -13.54 -12.85
N PRO A 562 47.29 -12.73 -12.13
CA PRO A 562 46.93 -12.22 -10.81
C PRO A 562 45.63 -11.39 -10.80
N ASN A 563 45.35 -10.62 -11.86
CA ASN A 563 44.18 -9.74 -11.99
C ASN A 563 42.90 -10.44 -12.46
N LYS A 564 42.89 -11.77 -12.48
CA LYS A 564 41.72 -12.56 -12.88
C LYS A 564 40.54 -12.30 -11.94
N TRP A 565 39.34 -12.32 -12.51
CA TRP A 565 38.08 -12.22 -11.78
C TRP A 565 37.46 -13.61 -11.56
N ILE A 566 36.96 -13.86 -10.36
CA ILE A 566 36.30 -15.10 -9.91
C ILE A 566 34.78 -14.88 -9.92
N LYS A 567 34.02 -15.77 -10.59
CA LYS A 567 32.54 -15.78 -10.58
C LYS A 567 31.93 -17.02 -9.91
N LYS A 568 32.64 -18.16 -9.92
CA LYS A 568 32.07 -19.48 -9.59
C LYS A 568 31.58 -19.49 -8.13
N GLY A 569 30.28 -19.71 -7.94
CA GLY A 569 29.66 -19.77 -6.60
C GLY A 569 29.42 -18.41 -5.92
N LEU A 570 29.63 -17.29 -6.63
CA LEU A 570 29.43 -15.94 -6.09
C LEU A 570 28.34 -15.19 -6.86
N PRO A 571 27.54 -14.33 -6.17
CA PRO A 571 26.49 -13.54 -6.82
C PRO A 571 27.07 -12.48 -7.77
N ASN A 572 28.30 -12.03 -7.53
CA ASN A 572 28.99 -11.04 -8.34
C ASN A 572 30.44 -11.47 -8.56
N LYS A 573 31.05 -11.04 -9.66
CA LYS A 573 32.49 -11.27 -9.88
C LYS A 573 33.31 -10.48 -8.85
N ILE A 574 34.38 -11.07 -8.34
CA ILE A 574 35.37 -10.41 -7.47
C ILE A 574 36.79 -10.72 -7.97
N THR A 575 37.79 -9.91 -7.61
CA THR A 575 39.19 -10.22 -7.96
C THR A 575 39.74 -11.36 -7.09
N GLN A 576 40.80 -12.03 -7.55
CA GLN A 576 41.50 -13.02 -6.72
C GLN A 576 42.00 -12.41 -5.41
N LEU A 577 42.46 -11.16 -5.46
CA LEU A 577 42.94 -10.45 -4.28
C LEU A 577 41.81 -10.23 -3.26
N MET A 578 40.65 -9.72 -3.70
CA MET A 578 39.47 -9.53 -2.83
C MET A 578 39.07 -10.83 -2.14
N TYR A 579 39.03 -11.94 -2.89
CA TYR A 579 38.74 -13.26 -2.35
C TYR A 579 39.77 -13.70 -1.30
N CYS A 580 41.07 -13.58 -1.59
CA CYS A 580 42.13 -13.94 -0.66
C CYS A 580 42.09 -13.09 0.62
N CYS A 581 41.74 -11.81 0.50
CA CYS A 581 41.58 -10.90 1.64
C CYS A 581 40.38 -11.30 2.52
N GLN A 582 39.23 -11.59 1.90
CA GLN A 582 38.03 -12.05 2.60
C GLN A 582 38.27 -13.35 3.36
N MET A 583 39.03 -14.28 2.79
CA MET A 583 39.34 -15.58 3.37
C MET A 583 40.57 -15.55 4.29
N SER A 584 41.16 -14.38 4.56
CA SER A 584 42.36 -14.23 5.39
C SER A 584 43.57 -15.08 4.92
N LYS A 585 43.71 -15.31 3.61
CA LYS A 585 44.78 -16.15 3.03
C LYS A 585 46.09 -15.36 2.88
N LEU A 586 46.73 -15.01 3.99
CA LEU A 586 47.94 -14.16 4.03
C LEU A 586 49.05 -14.63 3.05
N GLY A 587 49.30 -15.94 3.00
CA GLY A 587 50.30 -16.52 2.09
C GLY A 587 50.00 -16.30 0.61
N ASP A 588 48.72 -16.39 0.22
CA ASP A 588 48.30 -16.16 -1.17
C ASP A 588 48.25 -14.67 -1.50
N VAL A 589 47.86 -13.81 -0.57
CA VAL A 589 47.98 -12.34 -0.70
C VAL A 589 49.44 -11.96 -0.96
N LYS A 590 50.40 -12.46 -0.16
CA LYS A 590 51.84 -12.19 -0.36
C LYS A 590 52.32 -12.64 -1.74
N LYS A 591 51.83 -13.77 -2.27
CA LYS A 591 52.16 -14.24 -3.63
C LYS A 591 51.54 -13.38 -4.72
N LEU A 592 50.28 -12.99 -4.59
CA LEU A 592 49.60 -12.11 -5.55
C LEU A 592 50.26 -10.72 -5.60
N LEU A 593 50.66 -10.17 -4.45
CA LEU A 593 51.42 -8.92 -4.37
C LEU A 593 52.78 -9.02 -5.07
N LYS A 594 53.49 -10.15 -4.91
CA LYS A 594 54.75 -10.41 -5.67
C LYS A 594 54.52 -10.56 -7.17
N ALA A 595 53.34 -11.01 -7.58
CA ALA A 595 52.93 -11.11 -8.98
C ALA A 595 52.39 -9.78 -9.56
N ASN A 596 52.49 -8.66 -8.83
CA ASN A 596 52.04 -7.34 -9.27
C ASN A 596 50.53 -7.27 -9.56
N VAL A 597 49.72 -7.92 -8.71
CA VAL A 597 48.26 -7.77 -8.72
C VAL A 597 47.85 -6.31 -8.50
N ASP A 598 46.80 -5.86 -9.18
CA ASP A 598 46.20 -4.55 -8.94
C ASP A 598 45.44 -4.55 -7.61
N VAL A 599 45.89 -3.72 -6.69
CA VAL A 599 45.31 -3.54 -5.35
C VAL A 599 44.20 -2.48 -5.32
N ASN A 600 44.06 -1.68 -6.39
CA ASN A 600 43.14 -0.54 -6.47
C ASN A 600 41.79 -0.89 -7.08
N GLU A 601 41.63 -2.12 -7.56
CA GLU A 601 40.41 -2.59 -8.20
C GLU A 601 39.18 -2.39 -7.30
N LYS A 602 38.13 -1.83 -7.91
CA LYS A 602 36.84 -1.60 -7.29
C LYS A 602 35.82 -2.50 -7.94
N LYS A 603 35.04 -3.20 -7.12
CA LYS A 603 33.98 -4.05 -7.62
C LYS A 603 32.87 -3.19 -8.25
N GLY A 604 32.62 -3.36 -9.54
CA GLY A 604 31.77 -2.43 -10.31
C GLY A 604 30.31 -2.27 -9.83
N ASN A 605 29.78 -3.16 -9.00
CA ASN A 605 28.41 -3.09 -8.51
C ASN A 605 28.26 -2.44 -7.12
N ASP A 606 29.33 -2.29 -6.34
CA ASP A 606 29.26 -1.78 -4.96
C ASP A 606 30.51 -1.00 -4.49
N ASN A 607 31.49 -0.77 -5.36
CA ASN A 607 32.77 -0.09 -5.05
C ASN A 607 33.63 -0.78 -3.98
N CYS A 608 33.35 -2.04 -3.62
CA CYS A 608 34.15 -2.76 -2.64
C CYS A 608 35.58 -3.00 -3.14
N THR A 609 36.57 -2.78 -2.28
CA THR A 609 38.01 -2.97 -2.55
C THR A 609 38.56 -4.15 -1.76
N ALA A 610 39.78 -4.60 -2.11
CA ALA A 610 40.46 -5.66 -1.37
C ALA A 610 40.67 -5.32 0.12
N LEU A 611 40.97 -4.05 0.44
CA LEU A 611 41.15 -3.59 1.82
C LEU A 611 39.85 -3.70 2.62
N ILE A 612 38.71 -3.31 2.03
CA ILE A 612 37.39 -3.45 2.67
C ILE A 612 37.07 -4.93 2.93
N CYS A 613 37.41 -5.83 1.99
CA CYS A 613 37.23 -7.27 2.18
C CYS A 613 38.04 -7.84 3.36
N SER A 614 39.18 -7.24 3.72
CA SER A 614 40.02 -7.71 4.83
C SER A 614 39.36 -7.56 6.22
N PHE A 615 38.37 -6.68 6.37
CA PHE A 615 37.70 -6.47 7.66
C PHE A 615 36.71 -7.58 8.03
N GLY A 616 36.24 -8.36 7.05
CA GLY A 616 35.33 -9.51 7.23
C GLY A 616 33.98 -9.16 7.87
N SER A 617 33.16 -10.17 8.13
CA SER A 617 31.84 -10.03 8.79
C SER A 617 31.87 -10.38 10.29
N THR A 618 33.04 -10.61 10.86
CA THR A 618 33.21 -11.05 12.26
C THR A 618 33.72 -9.92 13.12
N TYR A 619 33.22 -9.81 14.36
CA TYR A 619 33.71 -8.84 15.35
C TYR A 619 35.17 -9.10 15.73
N ASN A 620 35.60 -10.36 15.68
CA ASN A 620 37.00 -10.76 15.86
C ASN A 620 37.74 -10.76 14.51
N THR A 621 38.85 -10.05 14.45
CA THR A 621 39.77 -9.99 13.31
C THR A 621 41.04 -10.74 13.66
N SER A 622 41.54 -11.60 12.77
CA SER A 622 42.78 -12.36 12.97
C SER A 622 44.03 -11.50 12.78
N GLU A 623 45.16 -11.92 13.34
CA GLU A 623 46.47 -11.29 13.08
C GLU A 623 46.80 -11.28 11.59
N ASP A 624 46.45 -12.35 10.87
CA ASP A 624 46.61 -12.46 9.42
C ASP A 624 45.83 -11.36 8.68
N GLN A 625 44.60 -11.05 9.09
CA GLN A 625 43.81 -9.97 8.49
C GLN A 625 44.46 -8.60 8.72
N VAL A 626 44.95 -8.34 9.93
CA VAL A 626 45.66 -7.09 10.26
C VAL A 626 46.95 -6.97 9.43
N GLU A 627 47.70 -8.05 9.29
CA GLU A 627 48.91 -8.09 8.46
C GLU A 627 48.58 -7.88 6.97
N ILE A 628 47.48 -8.46 6.46
CA ILE A 628 47.00 -8.18 5.10
C ILE A 628 46.71 -6.68 4.93
N MET A 629 46.01 -6.05 5.87
CA MET A 629 45.73 -4.61 5.80
C MET A 629 47.03 -3.79 5.74
N LYS A 630 48.00 -4.10 6.60
CA LYS A 630 49.32 -3.44 6.63
C LYS A 630 50.11 -3.62 5.32
N LEU A 631 49.92 -4.73 4.61
CA LEU A 631 50.55 -4.97 3.30
C LEU A 631 49.85 -4.22 2.15
N LEU A 632 48.54 -4.04 2.23
CA LEU A 632 47.74 -3.41 1.19
C LEU A 632 47.82 -1.88 1.22
N ILE A 633 47.62 -1.26 2.40
CA ILE A 633 47.50 0.20 2.54
C ILE A 633 48.66 0.95 1.85
N PRO A 634 49.94 0.57 2.04
CA PRO A 634 51.06 1.25 1.38
C PRO A 634 51.10 1.20 -0.14
N LYS A 635 50.33 0.30 -0.74
CA LYS A 635 50.32 0.04 -2.19
C LYS A 635 49.07 0.60 -2.88
N MET A 636 48.09 1.06 -2.10
CA MET A 636 46.83 1.57 -2.61
C MET A 636 46.91 3.06 -2.91
N THR A 637 46.19 3.48 -3.94
CA THR A 637 45.92 4.88 -4.25
C THR A 637 44.95 5.45 -3.22
N THR A 638 45.01 6.77 -3.01
CA THR A 638 44.06 7.49 -2.15
C THR A 638 42.62 7.23 -2.57
N GLU A 639 42.33 7.25 -3.88
CA GLU A 639 41.00 6.95 -4.43
C GLU A 639 40.48 5.54 -4.08
N ALA A 640 41.37 4.56 -3.91
CA ALA A 640 41.00 3.21 -3.49
C ALA A 640 40.89 3.07 -1.96
N LEU A 641 41.68 3.83 -1.21
CA LEU A 641 41.58 3.91 0.26
C LEU A 641 40.28 4.61 0.70
N ASP A 642 39.88 5.67 -0.02
CA ASP A 642 38.65 6.45 0.18
C ASP A 642 37.42 5.78 -0.46
N ALA A 643 37.56 4.55 -0.99
CA ALA A 643 36.46 3.86 -1.62
C ALA A 643 35.29 3.66 -0.65
N LYS A 644 34.13 4.13 -1.09
CA LYS A 644 32.88 4.10 -0.32
C LYS A 644 31.92 3.08 -0.92
N ILE A 645 31.47 2.15 -0.10
CA ILE A 645 30.49 1.14 -0.52
C ILE A 645 29.20 1.85 -0.91
N VAL A 646 28.65 1.49 -2.08
CA VAL A 646 27.52 2.24 -2.69
C VAL A 646 26.29 2.29 -1.79
N LYS A 647 25.90 1.16 -1.17
CA LYS A 647 24.66 1.07 -0.38
C LYS A 647 24.88 1.45 1.07
N GLU A 648 25.88 0.85 1.71
CA GLU A 648 26.15 0.99 3.13
C GLU A 648 26.85 2.30 3.46
N LYS A 649 27.41 3.00 2.45
CA LYS A 649 28.18 4.24 2.62
C LYS A 649 29.39 4.07 3.55
N GLU A 650 29.79 2.83 3.82
CA GLU A 650 30.94 2.45 4.63
C GLU A 650 32.24 2.53 3.83
N THR A 651 33.35 2.71 4.55
CA THR A 651 34.71 2.85 4.02
C THR A 651 35.65 1.94 4.83
N ALA A 652 36.85 1.67 4.30
CA ALA A 652 37.84 0.93 5.08
C ALA A 652 38.18 1.65 6.42
N MET A 653 38.20 2.98 6.40
CA MET A 653 38.46 3.81 7.58
C MET A 653 37.35 3.65 8.63
N SER A 654 36.08 3.65 8.23
CA SER A 654 34.97 3.47 9.19
C SER A 654 34.98 2.07 9.82
N TYR A 655 35.34 1.02 9.08
CA TYR A 655 35.54 -0.31 9.66
C TYR A 655 36.71 -0.35 10.66
N ALA A 656 37.84 0.31 10.35
CA ALA A 656 38.98 0.39 11.26
C ALA A 656 38.62 1.16 12.56
N ILE A 657 37.86 2.25 12.43
CA ILE A 657 37.35 3.03 13.55
C ILE A 657 36.41 2.18 14.41
N ALA A 658 35.41 1.53 13.81
CA ALA A 658 34.44 0.68 14.51
C ALA A 658 35.12 -0.43 15.33
N LYS A 659 36.19 -1.02 14.78
CA LYS A 659 36.94 -2.10 15.40
C LYS A 659 38.03 -1.66 16.39
N GLY A 660 38.23 -0.35 16.58
CA GLY A 660 39.25 0.16 17.50
C GLY A 660 40.68 -0.08 17.01
N PHE A 661 40.91 -0.25 15.70
CA PHE A 661 42.25 -0.54 15.15
C PHE A 661 43.09 0.72 14.99
N THR A 662 43.57 1.23 16.12
CA THR A 662 44.44 2.41 16.22
C THR A 662 45.63 2.38 15.23
N ASP A 663 46.33 1.25 15.12
CA ASP A 663 47.46 1.08 14.20
C ASP A 663 47.05 1.19 12.73
N ILE A 664 45.88 0.64 12.36
CA ILE A 664 45.39 0.67 10.98
C ILE A 664 44.86 2.07 10.63
N VAL A 665 44.14 2.71 11.56
CA VAL A 665 43.71 4.11 11.43
C VAL A 665 44.93 5.02 11.22
N LYS A 666 45.95 4.89 12.07
CA LYS A 666 47.19 5.67 11.93
C LYS A 666 47.86 5.43 10.58
N LEU A 667 47.98 4.16 10.18
CA LEU A 667 48.56 3.81 8.89
C LEU A 667 47.75 4.39 7.72
N MET A 668 46.43 4.42 7.78
CA MET A 668 45.60 5.05 6.74
C MET A 668 45.78 6.57 6.68
N ILE A 669 45.95 7.23 7.83
CA ILE A 669 46.27 8.66 7.92
C ILE A 669 47.64 8.95 7.30
N ASP A 670 48.67 8.13 7.60
CA ASP A 670 50.03 8.27 7.05
C ASP A 670 50.06 8.15 5.51
N TYR A 671 49.02 7.57 4.89
CA TYR A 671 48.83 7.45 3.45
C TYR A 671 47.73 8.36 2.89
N ASN A 672 47.47 9.49 3.56
CA ASN A 672 46.65 10.62 3.09
C ASN A 672 45.19 10.28 2.73
N VAL A 673 44.53 9.43 3.53
CA VAL A 673 43.06 9.24 3.46
C VAL A 673 42.33 10.55 3.70
N ASN A 674 41.26 10.81 2.95
CA ASN A 674 40.48 12.03 3.09
C ASN A 674 39.62 12.01 4.37
N LEU A 675 40.11 12.68 5.42
CA LEU A 675 39.42 12.76 6.72
C LEU A 675 38.13 13.59 6.72
N ASN A 676 37.88 14.38 5.66
CA ASN A 676 36.65 15.16 5.53
C ASN A 676 35.49 14.35 4.92
N GLU A 677 35.74 13.13 4.46
CA GLU A 677 34.69 12.26 3.94
C GLU A 677 33.69 11.87 5.04
N LYS A 678 32.45 11.64 4.60
CA LYS A 678 31.39 11.09 5.43
C LYS A 678 31.32 9.59 5.25
N CYS A 679 31.11 8.87 6.34
CA CYS A 679 30.94 7.43 6.38
C CYS A 679 29.58 7.04 6.96
N THR A 680 29.33 5.73 6.97
CA THR A 680 28.10 5.07 7.44
C THR A 680 26.84 5.53 6.72
N LEU A 681 25.73 4.83 6.99
CA LEU A 681 24.42 5.16 6.43
C LEU A 681 23.92 6.55 6.86
N ASP A 682 24.34 7.04 8.02
CA ASP A 682 23.96 8.36 8.52
C ASP A 682 24.70 9.50 7.81
N ASP A 683 25.73 9.16 7.02
CA ASP A 683 26.53 10.10 6.23
C ASP A 683 27.14 11.17 7.14
N ILE A 684 27.84 10.68 8.17
CA ILE A 684 28.49 11.43 9.25
C ILE A 684 30.01 11.42 9.10
N SER A 685 30.69 12.45 9.58
CA SER A 685 32.16 12.50 9.56
C SER A 685 32.79 11.42 10.44
N TYR A 686 34.04 11.04 10.14
CA TYR A 686 34.79 10.11 10.99
C TYR A 686 34.95 10.61 12.44
N LEU A 687 35.13 11.92 12.62
CA LEU A 687 35.24 12.54 13.94
C LEU A 687 33.93 12.42 14.72
N TYR A 688 32.79 12.67 14.07
CA TYR A 688 31.49 12.49 14.71
C TYR A 688 31.19 11.01 15.01
N TYR A 689 31.58 10.11 14.09
CA TYR A 689 31.38 8.68 14.27
C TYR A 689 32.17 8.11 15.45
N VAL A 690 33.44 8.48 15.64
CA VAL A 690 34.21 7.97 16.79
C VAL A 690 33.64 8.47 18.12
N ILE A 691 33.11 9.70 18.20
CA ILE A 691 32.43 10.22 19.40
C ILE A 691 31.15 9.42 19.69
N GLN A 692 30.40 8.99 18.67
CA GLN A 692 29.28 8.07 18.88
C GLN A 692 29.73 6.75 19.49
N LEU A 693 30.84 6.18 19.01
CA LEU A 693 31.37 4.92 19.56
C LEU A 693 31.88 5.08 21.00
N ILE A 694 32.45 6.23 21.35
CA ILE A 694 32.83 6.55 22.73
C ILE A 694 31.58 6.58 23.62
N ASN A 695 30.53 7.28 23.24
CA ASN A 695 29.26 7.28 23.97
C ASN A 695 28.65 5.87 24.08
N MET A 696 28.78 5.05 23.04
CA MET A 696 28.33 3.65 23.08
C MET A 696 29.14 2.79 24.06
N SER A 697 30.41 3.12 24.25
CA SER A 697 31.30 2.42 25.20
C SER A 697 31.02 2.75 26.67
N THR A 698 30.31 3.85 26.95
CA THR A 698 29.97 4.31 28.31
C THR A 698 28.62 3.82 28.83
N TYR A 699 27.77 3.26 27.97
CA TYR A 699 26.47 2.72 28.40
C TYR A 699 26.60 1.43 29.21
N SER A 700 25.82 1.33 30.29
CA SER A 700 25.55 0.03 30.92
C SER A 700 24.82 -0.90 29.94
N SER A 701 24.86 -2.22 30.16
CA SER A 701 24.15 -3.20 29.33
C SER A 701 22.63 -2.92 29.22
N MET A 702 22.06 -2.20 30.19
CA MET A 702 20.64 -1.82 30.28
C MET A 702 20.33 -0.46 29.62
N GLU A 703 21.27 0.46 29.53
CA GLU A 703 21.09 1.71 28.76
C GLU A 703 21.34 1.50 27.27
N LEU A 704 22.30 0.60 26.95
CA LEU A 704 22.49 0.12 25.59
C LEU A 704 21.25 -0.62 25.09
N SER A 705 20.48 -1.29 25.97
CA SER A 705 19.21 -1.92 25.58
C SER A 705 18.15 -0.89 25.22
N ASN A 706 17.99 0.16 26.03
CA ASN A 706 17.06 1.24 25.69
C ASN A 706 17.51 1.98 24.43
N PHE A 707 18.80 2.23 24.23
CA PHE A 707 19.31 2.83 22.99
C PHE A 707 19.17 1.90 21.79
N LEU A 708 19.40 0.58 21.90
CA LEU A 708 19.23 -0.37 20.78
C LEU A 708 17.76 -0.65 20.47
N GLU A 709 16.86 -0.54 21.45
CA GLU A 709 15.41 -0.66 21.30
C GLU A 709 14.82 0.65 20.74
N TYR A 710 15.28 1.80 21.23
CA TYR A 710 14.97 3.13 20.69
C TYR A 710 15.67 3.39 19.36
N ALA A 711 16.81 2.76 19.08
CA ALA A 711 17.45 2.71 17.77
C ALA A 711 16.83 1.63 16.91
N ALA A 712 16.15 0.60 17.43
CA ALA A 712 15.29 -0.28 16.63
C ALA A 712 13.97 0.42 16.25
N GLU A 713 13.49 1.33 17.11
CA GLU A 713 12.38 2.26 16.85
C GLU A 713 12.81 3.48 16.02
N ALA A 714 14.03 3.98 16.15
CA ALA A 714 14.61 4.99 15.26
C ALA A 714 15.19 4.35 13.98
N VAL A 715 15.40 3.03 13.97
CA VAL A 715 15.46 2.14 12.80
C VAL A 715 14.06 1.72 12.39
N SER A 716 12.98 2.18 13.05
CA SER A 716 11.64 2.20 12.45
C SER A 716 11.42 3.46 11.60
N SER A 717 12.06 4.58 11.96
CA SER A 717 12.15 5.78 11.11
C SER A 717 13.35 5.74 10.15
N SER A 718 14.45 5.07 10.49
CA SER A 718 15.52 4.69 9.56
C SER A 718 15.20 3.37 8.86
N LYS A 719 14.15 2.63 9.24
CA LYS A 719 13.45 1.69 8.34
C LYS A 719 12.92 2.50 7.18
N GLU A 720 12.65 3.79 7.24
CA GLU A 720 12.36 4.52 6.01
C GLU A 720 13.58 4.65 5.07
N LYS A 721 14.83 4.49 5.56
CA LYS A 721 16.10 4.65 4.82
C LYS A 721 16.92 3.36 4.59
N SER A 722 16.89 2.40 5.51
CA SER A 722 17.22 0.98 5.32
C SER A 722 16.13 0.30 4.49
N ASN A 723 14.85 0.53 4.80
CA ASN A 723 13.82 0.39 3.78
C ASN A 723 13.93 1.50 2.72
N ALA A 724 14.92 2.39 2.59
CA ALA A 724 15.18 3.09 1.32
C ALA A 724 16.20 2.37 0.44
N ILE A 725 16.99 1.48 1.03
CA ILE A 725 17.81 0.51 0.30
C ILE A 725 16.95 -0.70 -0.11
N ILE A 726 15.90 -1.01 0.67
CA ILE A 726 14.78 -1.90 0.27
C ILE A 726 13.70 -1.12 -0.54
N LYS A 727 13.40 0.18 -0.25
CA LYS A 727 12.58 1.12 -1.09
C LYS A 727 13.39 1.67 -2.27
N ALA A 728 14.61 1.18 -2.52
CA ALA A 728 15.19 1.30 -3.86
C ALA A 728 14.33 0.52 -4.88
N ASN A 729 13.42 -0.31 -4.36
CA ASN A 729 12.36 -0.93 -5.09
C ASN A 729 11.01 -0.78 -4.35
N PRO A 730 10.28 0.34 -4.52
CA PRO A 730 8.97 0.61 -3.90
C PRO A 730 7.98 -0.55 -4.08
N LEU A 731 8.15 -1.34 -5.13
CA LEU A 731 7.42 -2.56 -5.43
C LEU A 731 7.54 -3.67 -4.39
N ILE A 732 8.70 -3.82 -3.76
CA ILE A 732 8.96 -4.90 -2.79
C ILE A 732 8.34 -4.57 -1.44
N ASN A 733 8.18 -3.30 -1.08
CA ASN A 733 7.67 -2.99 0.26
C ASN A 733 6.14 -3.07 0.31
N ASN A 734 5.45 -2.46 -0.64
CA ASN A 734 3.97 -2.46 -0.71
C ASN A 734 3.38 -3.88 -0.96
N ILE A 735 4.13 -4.79 -1.60
CA ILE A 735 3.73 -6.19 -1.79
C ILE A 735 3.92 -7.04 -0.51
N PHE A 736 4.81 -6.63 0.41
CA PHE A 736 5.26 -7.46 1.54
C PHE A 736 4.89 -6.90 2.93
N GLU A 737 4.18 -5.77 3.01
CA GLU A 737 3.75 -5.12 4.27
C GLU A 737 2.96 -6.02 5.26
N GLY A 738 2.55 -7.23 4.87
CA GLY A 738 1.79 -8.16 5.72
C GLY A 738 2.59 -9.21 6.51
N ASP A 739 3.66 -9.80 5.94
CA ASP A 739 4.16 -11.09 6.47
C ASP A 739 5.68 -11.16 6.69
N ALA A 740 6.44 -10.17 6.23
CA ALA A 740 7.91 -10.19 6.31
C ALA A 740 8.48 -9.11 7.24
N ASN A 741 7.66 -8.56 8.14
CA ASN A 741 8.20 -7.81 9.26
C ASN A 741 8.83 -8.80 10.24
N PHE A 742 10.13 -9.04 10.08
CA PHE A 742 10.96 -9.41 11.23
C PHE A 742 10.96 -8.20 12.16
N ASP A 743 9.91 -8.14 12.97
CA ASP A 743 9.69 -7.11 13.95
C ASP A 743 10.62 -7.40 15.13
N PHE A 744 11.72 -6.66 15.20
CA PHE A 744 12.67 -6.79 16.31
C PHE A 744 12.00 -6.57 17.67
N SER A 745 10.88 -5.84 17.73
CA SER A 745 10.10 -5.68 18.97
C SER A 745 9.43 -6.99 19.43
N LYS A 746 9.19 -7.96 18.53
CA LYS A 746 8.55 -9.26 18.83
C LYS A 746 9.52 -10.38 19.15
N ILE A 747 10.84 -10.16 19.07
CA ILE A 747 11.85 -11.13 19.52
C ILE A 747 11.69 -11.43 21.02
N ASN A 748 11.25 -10.44 21.80
CA ASN A 748 10.99 -10.57 23.23
C ASN A 748 9.79 -11.49 23.56
N GLU A 749 8.86 -11.68 22.62
CA GLU A 749 7.65 -12.49 22.82
C GLU A 749 7.91 -13.99 22.58
N ASN A 750 9.03 -14.36 21.93
CA ASN A 750 9.40 -15.75 21.67
C ASN A 750 10.55 -16.21 22.57
N ILE A 751 10.21 -17.08 23.53
CA ILE A 751 11.10 -17.59 24.60
C ILE A 751 12.42 -18.19 24.05
N ARG A 752 12.42 -18.77 22.84
CA ARG A 752 13.62 -19.36 22.23
C ARG A 752 14.65 -18.34 21.73
N HIS A 753 14.23 -17.12 21.39
CA HIS A 753 15.11 -16.10 20.79
C HIS A 753 15.63 -15.09 21.83
N LYS A 754 14.95 -14.97 22.98
CA LYS A 754 15.35 -14.11 24.11
C LYS A 754 16.76 -14.40 24.61
N LYS A 755 17.14 -15.67 24.75
CA LYS A 755 18.48 -16.07 25.20
C LYS A 755 19.59 -15.61 24.26
N ILE A 756 19.38 -15.78 22.94
CA ILE A 756 20.33 -15.35 21.89
C ILE A 756 20.45 -13.82 21.91
N TRP A 757 19.34 -13.12 22.12
CA TRP A 757 19.33 -11.65 22.25
C TRP A 757 20.06 -11.17 23.50
N ASP A 758 19.87 -11.82 24.64
CA ASP A 758 20.58 -11.51 25.90
C ASP A 758 22.10 -11.75 25.76
N GLU A 759 22.50 -12.84 25.11
CA GLU A 759 23.90 -13.15 24.80
C GLU A 759 24.50 -12.13 23.83
N PHE A 760 23.76 -11.74 22.77
CA PHE A 760 24.18 -10.71 21.82
C PHE A 760 24.32 -9.33 22.49
N LYS A 761 23.37 -8.94 23.34
CA LYS A 761 23.43 -7.68 24.12
C LYS A 761 24.67 -7.65 25.01
N THR A 762 24.94 -8.75 25.71
CA THR A 762 26.12 -8.89 26.56
C THR A 762 27.40 -8.79 25.74
N PHE A 763 27.43 -9.43 24.58
CA PHE A 763 28.56 -9.41 23.66
C PHE A 763 28.86 -8.00 23.13
N ILE A 764 27.85 -7.26 22.64
CA ILE A 764 28.04 -5.92 22.08
C ILE A 764 28.46 -4.90 23.14
N SER A 765 27.83 -4.92 24.32
CA SER A 765 28.22 -4.05 25.45
C SER A 765 29.67 -4.31 25.88
N LYS A 766 30.07 -5.58 25.96
CA LYS A 766 31.46 -5.97 26.24
C LYS A 766 32.41 -5.49 25.13
N TYR A 767 32.05 -5.66 23.87
CA TYR A 767 32.88 -5.28 22.72
C TYR A 767 33.21 -3.79 22.69
N TYR A 768 32.22 -2.91 22.88
CA TYR A 768 32.46 -1.46 22.87
C TYR A 768 33.22 -0.99 24.11
N SER A 769 32.89 -1.52 25.30
CA SER A 769 33.59 -1.16 26.54
C SER A 769 35.06 -1.58 26.53
N GLU A 770 35.40 -2.74 25.96
CA GLU A 770 36.80 -3.19 25.79
C GLU A 770 37.59 -2.27 24.84
N ASN A 771 36.93 -1.68 23.84
CA ASN A 771 37.55 -0.78 22.87
C ASN A 771 37.50 0.70 23.24
N ALA A 772 36.89 1.08 24.38
CA ALA A 772 36.76 2.47 24.81
C ALA A 772 38.07 3.26 24.69
N LYS A 773 39.17 2.74 25.28
CA LYS A 773 40.50 3.36 25.22
C LYS A 773 41.03 3.52 23.79
N ASN A 774 40.70 2.60 22.89
CA ASN A 774 41.11 2.69 21.50
C ASN A 774 40.32 3.76 20.76
N TYR A 775 39.03 3.94 21.06
CA TYR A 775 38.23 5.01 20.45
C TYR A 775 38.74 6.40 20.84
N TYR A 776 39.13 6.64 22.09
CA TYR A 776 39.78 7.91 22.46
C TYR A 776 41.11 8.14 21.73
N LYS A 777 41.95 7.11 21.61
CA LYS A 777 43.19 7.20 20.82
C LYS A 777 42.92 7.51 19.34
N ILE A 778 41.89 6.89 18.77
CA ILE A 778 41.46 7.15 17.39
C ILE A 778 40.96 8.58 17.25
N PHE A 779 40.18 9.07 18.21
CA PHE A 779 39.74 10.46 18.27
C PHE A 779 40.94 11.42 18.27
N ASP A 780 41.95 11.18 19.10
CA ASP A 780 43.17 12.00 19.11
C ASP A 780 43.92 11.94 17.77
N LEU A 781 44.05 10.76 17.17
CA LEU A 781 44.66 10.63 15.84
C LEU A 781 43.91 11.42 14.77
N LEU A 782 42.58 11.37 14.77
CA LEU A 782 41.75 12.11 13.81
C LEU A 782 41.90 13.62 14.03
N ILE A 783 41.72 14.10 15.26
CA ILE A 783 41.71 15.53 15.56
C ILE A 783 43.09 16.19 15.37
N GLU A 784 44.17 15.43 15.54
CA GLU A 784 45.53 15.92 15.30
C GLU A 784 45.83 16.15 13.82
N ASN A 785 45.17 15.39 12.93
CA ASN A 785 45.40 15.39 11.48
C ASN A 785 44.27 16.04 10.66
N MET A 786 43.22 16.56 11.31
CA MET A 786 42.14 17.31 10.67
C MET A 786 42.40 18.82 10.71
N GLU A 787 42.22 19.49 9.57
CA GLU A 787 42.25 20.96 9.49
C GLU A 787 40.93 21.59 9.96
N ASN A 788 39.80 20.90 9.75
CA ASN A 788 38.47 21.36 10.11
C ASN A 788 37.75 20.32 10.98
N VAL A 789 37.50 20.66 12.24
CA VAL A 789 36.77 19.81 13.21
C VAL A 789 35.27 20.09 13.24
N ASP A 790 34.81 21.07 12.47
CA ASP A 790 33.45 21.63 12.45
C ASP A 790 32.65 21.15 11.22
N ILE A 791 32.83 19.88 10.85
CA ILE A 791 32.11 19.27 9.72
C ILE A 791 30.61 19.24 10.05
N LYS A 792 29.80 19.92 9.23
CA LYS A 792 28.35 20.01 9.45
C LYS A 792 27.65 18.68 9.21
N GLU A 793 26.97 18.18 10.23
CA GLU A 793 26.13 16.98 10.15
C GLU A 793 24.68 17.30 9.78
N LYS A 794 23.97 16.34 9.16
CA LYS A 794 22.59 16.52 8.69
C LYS A 794 21.60 16.89 9.81
N ASN A 795 21.89 16.46 11.04
CA ASN A 795 21.09 16.76 12.22
C ASN A 795 21.52 18.07 12.90
N THR A 796 22.42 18.86 12.28
CA THR A 796 23.00 20.12 12.78
C THR A 796 23.77 20.04 14.11
N PHE A 797 23.98 18.83 14.64
CA PHE A 797 24.91 18.60 15.75
C PHE A 797 26.34 18.66 15.23
N SER A 798 27.16 19.56 15.78
CA SER A 798 28.62 19.50 15.59
C SER A 798 29.24 18.46 16.53
N PRO A 799 30.46 17.97 16.23
CA PRO A 799 31.23 17.13 17.16
C PRO A 799 31.30 17.73 18.58
N LEU A 800 31.49 19.04 18.69
CA LEU A 800 31.54 19.76 19.98
C LEU A 800 30.21 19.72 20.73
N ILE A 801 29.08 19.96 20.06
CA ILE A 801 27.76 19.87 20.69
C ILE A 801 27.50 18.44 21.16
N PHE A 802 27.89 17.42 20.39
CA PHE A 802 27.66 16.04 20.78
C PHE A 802 28.56 15.59 21.94
N ALA A 803 29.84 15.95 21.93
CA ALA A 803 30.75 15.74 23.06
C ALA A 803 30.23 16.40 24.35
N THR A 804 29.69 17.61 24.24
CA THR A 804 29.09 18.32 25.38
C THR A 804 27.81 17.63 25.87
N LYS A 805 26.96 17.16 24.95
CA LYS A 805 25.73 16.43 25.29
C LYS A 805 26.02 15.15 26.08
N ILE A 806 27.07 14.41 25.73
CA ILE A 806 27.47 13.19 26.45
C ILE A 806 28.27 13.49 27.73
N ASN A 807 28.47 14.77 28.05
CA ASN A 807 29.15 15.27 29.25
C ASN A 807 30.62 14.83 29.36
N ASP A 808 31.33 14.78 28.22
CA ASP A 808 32.73 14.36 28.16
C ASP A 808 33.67 15.57 28.04
N GLU A 809 34.20 16.01 29.19
CA GLU A 809 35.13 17.14 29.31
C GLU A 809 36.41 16.98 28.49
N TYR A 810 36.92 15.75 28.37
CA TYR A 810 38.14 15.49 27.61
C TYR A 810 37.90 15.81 26.13
N LEU A 811 36.83 15.26 25.55
CA LEU A 811 36.50 15.48 24.14
C LEU A 811 36.20 16.97 23.86
N VAL A 812 35.45 17.64 24.74
CA VAL A 812 35.13 19.06 24.61
C VAL A 812 36.41 19.91 24.60
N LYS A 813 37.30 19.70 25.58
CA LYS A 813 38.56 20.44 25.67
C LYS A 813 39.42 20.27 24.43
N ARG A 814 39.57 19.03 23.94
CA ARG A 814 40.37 18.73 22.75
C ARG A 814 39.78 19.35 21.48
N LEU A 815 38.46 19.37 21.33
CA LEU A 815 37.77 20.03 20.22
C LEU A 815 37.98 21.55 20.24
N LEU A 816 37.87 22.19 21.41
CA LEU A 816 38.13 23.62 21.56
C LEU A 816 39.60 23.99 21.31
N GLU A 817 40.55 23.18 21.81
CA GLU A 817 41.99 23.34 21.52
C GLU A 817 42.30 23.32 20.00
N LYS A 818 41.49 22.59 19.23
CA LYS A 818 41.59 22.49 17.77
C LYS A 818 40.69 23.48 17.02
N GLY A 819 40.07 24.42 17.73
CA GLY A 819 39.32 25.53 17.15
C GLY A 819 37.87 25.20 16.77
N ALA A 820 37.25 24.19 17.37
CA ALA A 820 35.82 23.93 17.19
C ALA A 820 34.98 25.13 17.66
N ASN A 821 33.96 25.50 16.89
CA ASN A 821 33.13 26.67 17.15
C ASN A 821 32.03 26.37 18.21
N PRO A 822 32.07 27.00 19.41
CA PRO A 822 31.06 26.79 20.46
C PRO A 822 29.70 27.43 20.15
N ASP A 823 29.65 28.37 19.19
CA ASP A 823 28.45 29.14 18.83
C ASP A 823 27.62 28.49 17.72
N TYR A 824 27.91 27.24 17.35
CA TYR A 824 27.02 26.50 16.46
C TYR A 824 25.73 26.10 17.14
N TYR A 825 24.63 26.26 16.41
CA TYR A 825 23.29 25.92 16.85
C TYR A 825 22.80 24.64 16.16
N THR A 826 22.18 23.79 16.96
CA THR A 826 21.33 22.71 16.46
C THR A 826 20.04 23.26 15.86
N GLY A 827 19.27 22.41 15.16
CA GLY A 827 17.94 22.73 14.62
C GLY A 827 16.89 22.99 15.70
N GLN A 828 17.22 22.73 16.97
CA GLN A 828 16.42 23.13 18.14
C GLN A 828 16.85 24.49 18.70
N ASN A 829 17.70 25.23 17.99
CA ASN A 829 18.29 26.50 18.41
C ASN A 829 19.05 26.40 19.74
N LYS A 830 19.71 25.26 19.97
CA LYS A 830 20.59 25.02 21.13
C LYS A 830 22.05 24.93 20.70
N ARG A 831 22.97 25.56 21.45
CA ARG A 831 24.43 25.48 21.28
C ARG A 831 25.07 24.56 22.33
N ALA A 832 26.38 24.35 22.25
CA ALA A 832 27.11 23.48 23.18
C ALA A 832 26.89 23.88 24.64
N TYR A 833 26.99 25.19 24.96
CA TYR A 833 26.76 25.73 26.30
C TYR A 833 25.41 25.29 26.91
N ASP A 834 24.33 25.26 26.12
CA ASP A 834 23.00 24.90 26.61
C ASP A 834 22.91 23.43 27.05
N TYR A 835 23.73 22.56 26.45
CA TYR A 835 23.86 21.16 26.89
C TYR A 835 24.74 21.03 28.14
N ALA A 836 25.78 21.85 28.28
CA ALA A 836 26.57 21.92 29.52
C ALA A 836 25.71 22.38 30.72
N GLU A 837 24.85 23.39 30.49
CA GLU A 837 23.87 23.86 31.48
C GLU A 837 22.85 22.75 31.82
N PHE A 838 22.33 22.05 30.82
CA PHE A 838 21.42 20.91 31.04
C PHE A 838 22.07 19.80 31.88
N ASN A 839 23.35 19.51 31.62
CA ASN A 839 24.13 18.53 32.37
C ASN A 839 24.57 19.03 33.76
N LYS A 840 24.39 20.33 34.05
CA LYS A 840 24.85 21.01 35.27
C LYS A 840 26.36 20.83 35.50
N ASN A 841 27.13 20.86 34.41
CA ASN A 841 28.58 20.73 34.46
C ASN A 841 29.22 22.12 34.35
N GLU A 842 29.62 22.67 35.50
CA GLU A 842 30.23 24.00 35.62
C GLU A 842 31.53 24.11 34.82
N GLU A 843 32.36 23.06 34.80
CA GLU A 843 33.62 23.04 34.05
C GLU A 843 33.37 23.14 32.53
N LEU A 844 32.38 22.42 32.01
CA LEU A 844 31.99 22.54 30.61
C LEU A 844 31.38 23.91 30.30
N MET A 845 30.59 24.49 31.21
CA MET A 845 30.04 25.83 31.03
C MET A 845 31.15 26.88 30.97
N ASP A 846 32.16 26.79 31.83
CA ASP A 846 33.32 27.69 31.84
C ASP A 846 34.17 27.54 30.57
N LEU A 847 34.31 26.32 30.04
CA LEU A 847 35.03 26.07 28.78
C LEU A 847 34.30 26.62 27.54
N LEU A 848 32.98 26.74 27.59
CA LEU A 848 32.11 27.09 26.45
C LEU A 848 31.58 28.53 26.47
N TYR A 849 31.90 29.28 27.53
CA TYR A 849 31.58 30.71 27.68
C TYR A 849 32.67 31.58 27.04
#